data_AF-A0A2N8UNG4-F1
#
_entry.id   AF-A0A2N8UNG4-F1
#
_cell.length_a   1.000
_cell.length_b   1.000
_cell.length_c   1.000
_cell.angle_alpha   90.00
_cell.angle_beta   90.00
_cell.angle_gamma   90.00
#
_symmetry.space_group_name_H-M   'P 1'
#
loop_
_entity.id
_entity.type
_entity.pdbx_description
1 polymer ?
#
loop_
_entity_poly.entity_id
_entity_poly.type
_entity_poly.pdbx_seq_one_letter_code
_entity_poly.pdbx_strand_id
1 'polypeptide(L)'
;MRPLSLWTTLVLGLTATFAHVTTAATDRHCLSTSDSTGYLVAKAGDTTEILTSRDDSSVVHHAAESFAADLMHMVPTATVVVRNVTAASVKMQQLGQAKERVVVVGSVEASSLVREVAAMDAAVRAEVDKVSGKWEAWSSATMESGAGVVVLGSDRRGTAYGLYTLSEELGVSPWKWFADVRPTQSHDAVYYSPTSSATAFGSSGCSHGPPLVKYHGIFLNDEAPALTNWARTHFRGPFPPDAAPQSFNDALYAHVFELLLRLKANLIWPAMWADSFAVAGLPDLPNAGTNGTRAAGPNQLLAHRMGIVYGTSHQEPMARNTPEWNTWYHGPWDYTTNRENITAYWRYGVERARGLDTMFTMSMRGNGDKALDGANIQLLQEIMAKQKSLLPHEVVRNASKVSVPMMMCLYTEVQGYYNEGLQVPDDITLLWTDDNFGFIRRNPTEHEKRSRPGGAGLYYHADYVGPPRAYKWVNTVNLINAWEQLNVAFLNAQTEIFMLNVGDLKPVEVPIHFTLSMAYDNTALTHAANVSSWLDTWAAKTFGRGARDEHLKIAAVVRGYSWLNSRIKPELVNATTWSVVQHAEAEGVLARWDELVPYFRGTENWDAFYQLVAYPTLASANLNRMYVAIGRNNLAGTQAKNSANHWADVTRAHFAHDQQLTAAYHALGSGKWQHMMSQPHMGSQYWQQPMRDMLPPLAYVRVEDEAWPNTALGSNLRVGVDGSMGAWPGDNQYNCADGYNCPDPSLRALSRYDANQQRSVWVSAGDSNAFAFSATTNVSWLHVSHRLATVDARSATNANANSSSSSNQHMQRATTLEFAPEDGARWFEKRSDGGFNAGANFDDEVEVSLHVDWTQFDAVSCTDAGRKMHAGMVYVNTTSVDAARYVGMWSPTNVTVSLTVDPCTLSPSSSVPNGTFVASSADGSVSMLAEHAIVEPARNASATPTYLEHLPGYGLLGSAVTVLPPTAGSIPITAGPSLAFDFILASASSPAAFNVTLWLSPILNYRDQRPLRYALELDNDPASRVQVTPVPDNITPGTNSADWGNVVSANIRRVTTMLHTNQTVGVGAKRTVRWWPLEPGLVLEKVVVEPQRKMSALTSLGLPESGRVGMV
;
A
#
# COMPACT_ATOMS: atom_id res chain seq x y z
N MET A 1 -50.91 -2.56 48.85
CA MET A 1 -51.40 -1.35 48.18
C MET A 1 -50.24 -0.74 47.37
N ARG A 2 -50.41 -0.70 46.03
CA ARG A 2 -49.67 -0.03 44.93
C ARG A 2 -48.13 0.21 44.96
N PRO A 3 -47.38 -0.15 43.86
CA PRO A 3 -45.92 0.02 43.68
C PRO A 3 -45.51 1.02 42.53
N LEU A 4 -44.20 1.08 42.18
CA LEU A 4 -43.51 1.77 41.02
C LEU A 4 -43.38 3.32 41.13
N SER A 5 -42.34 4.07 40.67
CA SER A 5 -41.18 3.86 39.77
C SER A 5 -40.15 5.04 39.80
N LEU A 6 -38.86 4.74 39.55
CA LEU A 6 -37.90 5.42 38.64
C LEU A 6 -37.33 6.86 38.88
N TRP A 7 -36.04 6.98 38.55
CA TRP A 7 -35.15 8.15 38.31
C TRP A 7 -34.49 8.87 39.48
N THR A 8 -33.18 8.64 39.68
CA THR A 8 -32.10 9.65 39.50
C THR A 8 -30.76 9.13 40.07
N THR A 9 -29.76 8.99 39.20
CA THR A 9 -28.35 9.10 39.58
C THR A 9 -27.55 9.41 38.31
N LEU A 10 -27.09 10.66 38.20
CA LEU A 10 -26.26 11.18 37.12
C LEU A 10 -25.21 12.11 37.73
N VAL A 11 -23.98 12.02 37.22
CA VAL A 11 -22.90 13.03 37.23
C VAL A 11 -21.99 13.09 38.48
N LEU A 12 -20.75 12.58 38.35
CA LEU A 12 -19.51 13.38 38.35
C LEU A 12 -18.26 12.48 38.32
N GLY A 13 -17.31 12.78 37.41
CA GLY A 13 -15.92 12.34 37.51
C GLY A 13 -15.24 11.82 36.25
N LEU A 14 -15.26 12.57 35.14
CA LEU A 14 -14.42 12.33 33.95
C LEU A 14 -13.04 12.96 34.18
N THR A 15 -12.05 12.17 34.57
CA THR A 15 -10.63 12.46 34.38
C THR A 15 -10.13 11.63 33.20
N ALA A 16 -9.86 12.30 32.08
CA ALA A 16 -9.23 11.72 30.91
C ALA A 16 -7.79 11.31 31.26
N THR A 17 -7.60 10.02 31.49
CA THR A 17 -6.29 9.38 31.40
C THR A 17 -6.26 8.66 30.07
N PHE A 18 -5.35 9.09 29.18
CA PHE A 18 -4.94 8.32 28.01
C PHE A 18 -4.24 7.05 28.51
N ALA A 19 -5.01 6.05 28.90
CA ALA A 19 -4.54 4.69 28.91
C ALA A 19 -4.61 4.20 27.46
N HIS A 20 -3.46 3.81 26.89
CA HIS A 20 -3.44 2.88 25.79
C HIS A 20 -4.15 1.61 26.26
N VAL A 21 -5.46 1.56 26.10
CA VAL A 21 -6.20 0.32 26.13
C VAL A 21 -5.83 -0.36 24.83
N THR A 22 -4.78 -1.17 24.86
CA THR A 22 -4.68 -2.32 23.98
C THR A 22 -5.90 -3.19 24.32
N THR A 23 -7.05 -2.89 23.72
CA THR A 23 -8.07 -3.91 23.55
C THR A 23 -7.42 -4.90 22.60
N ALA A 24 -6.69 -5.87 23.16
CA ALA A 24 -6.54 -7.15 22.49
C ALA A 24 -7.98 -7.53 22.16
N ALA A 25 -8.34 -7.46 20.88
CA ALA A 25 -9.52 -8.17 20.41
C ALA A 25 -9.37 -9.56 21.01
N THR A 26 -10.31 -9.95 21.87
CA THR A 26 -10.32 -11.28 22.46
C THR A 26 -10.40 -12.23 21.28
N ASP A 27 -9.25 -12.73 20.82
CA ASP A 27 -9.18 -13.69 19.72
C ASP A 27 -10.09 -14.83 20.12
N ARG A 28 -11.19 -14.97 19.38
CA ARG A 28 -12.06 -16.12 19.54
C ARG A 28 -11.25 -17.30 19.03
N HIS A 29 -10.99 -18.26 19.91
CA HIS A 29 -10.28 -19.48 19.56
C HIS A 29 -11.26 -20.64 19.60
N CYS A 30 -11.22 -21.47 18.56
CA CYS A 30 -11.98 -22.71 18.43
C CYS A 30 -11.16 -23.93 18.85
N LEU A 31 -9.86 -23.87 18.59
CA LEU A 31 -8.95 -24.99 18.83
C LEU A 31 -7.94 -24.67 19.93
N SER A 32 -7.54 -25.71 20.65
CA SER A 32 -6.43 -25.67 21.60
C SER A 32 -5.51 -26.86 21.39
N THR A 33 -4.20 -26.62 21.55
CA THR A 33 -3.14 -27.63 21.44
C THR A 33 -2.51 -27.97 22.79
N SER A 34 -2.94 -27.30 23.86
CA SER A 34 -2.43 -27.46 25.23
C SER A 34 -3.53 -27.74 26.26
N ASP A 35 -4.77 -27.35 25.97
CA ASP A 35 -5.92 -27.55 26.87
C ASP A 35 -6.62 -28.87 26.58
N SER A 36 -6.47 -29.84 27.49
CA SER A 36 -7.10 -31.16 27.38
C SER A 36 -8.57 -31.19 27.80
N THR A 37 -9.18 -30.05 28.16
CA THR A 37 -10.60 -30.01 28.59
C THR A 37 -11.60 -29.98 27.42
N GLY A 38 -11.15 -29.66 26.21
CA GLY A 38 -11.96 -29.70 24.98
C GLY A 38 -12.15 -31.11 24.40
N TYR A 39 -12.94 -31.21 23.32
CA TYR A 39 -13.14 -32.48 22.60
C TYR A 39 -11.88 -32.81 21.79
N LEU A 40 -11.30 -34.00 21.95
CA LEU A 40 -10.11 -34.41 21.21
C LEU A 40 -10.43 -34.61 19.72
N VAL A 41 -9.83 -33.79 18.85
CA VAL A 41 -10.05 -33.82 17.39
C VAL A 41 -8.98 -34.63 16.68
N ALA A 42 -7.72 -34.52 17.09
CA ALA A 42 -6.61 -35.27 16.52
C ALA A 42 -5.52 -35.53 17.56
N LYS A 43 -4.81 -36.65 17.43
CA LYS A 43 -3.69 -37.03 18.30
C LYS A 43 -2.67 -37.88 17.53
N ALA A 44 -1.39 -37.65 17.77
CA ALA A 44 -0.30 -38.42 17.17
C ALA A 44 -0.47 -39.93 17.47
N GLY A 45 -0.29 -40.76 16.45
CA GLY A 45 -0.45 -42.22 16.52
C GLY A 45 -1.89 -42.75 16.52
N ASP A 46 -2.89 -41.87 16.66
CA ASP A 46 -4.30 -42.27 16.69
C ASP A 46 -5.00 -42.00 15.34
N THR A 47 -6.21 -42.56 15.18
CA THR A 47 -7.08 -42.31 14.03
C THR A 47 -8.26 -41.39 14.39
N THR A 48 -8.50 -40.39 13.55
CA THR A 48 -9.68 -39.52 13.55
C THR A 48 -10.54 -39.79 12.31
N GLU A 49 -11.85 -39.84 12.48
CA GLU A 49 -12.80 -39.96 11.35
C GLU A 49 -13.51 -38.62 11.12
N ILE A 50 -13.41 -38.09 9.89
CA ILE A 50 -14.26 -36.99 9.42
C ILE A 50 -15.40 -37.61 8.62
N LEU A 51 -16.63 -37.39 9.07
CA LEU A 51 -17.83 -37.96 8.46
C LEU A 51 -18.54 -36.90 7.61
N THR A 52 -18.70 -37.19 6.33
CA THR A 52 -19.45 -36.39 5.36
C THR A 52 -20.60 -37.20 4.78
N SER A 53 -21.59 -36.53 4.17
CA SER A 53 -22.67 -37.21 3.46
C SER A 53 -22.45 -37.14 1.95
N ARG A 54 -22.74 -38.21 1.21
CA ARG A 54 -22.55 -38.27 -0.25
C ARG A 54 -23.44 -37.29 -1.04
N ASP A 55 -24.56 -36.87 -0.45
CA ASP A 55 -25.50 -35.92 -1.04
C ASP A 55 -25.11 -34.45 -0.81
N ASP A 56 -23.99 -34.19 -0.13
CA ASP A 56 -23.47 -32.82 0.04
C ASP A 56 -22.69 -32.34 -1.20
N SER A 57 -22.33 -31.06 -1.22
CA SER A 57 -21.65 -30.44 -2.36
C SER A 57 -20.17 -30.86 -2.46
N SER A 58 -19.62 -30.87 -3.68
CA SER A 58 -18.22 -31.20 -3.93
C SER A 58 -17.23 -30.31 -3.18
N VAL A 59 -17.55 -29.03 -2.98
CA VAL A 59 -16.69 -28.11 -2.20
C VAL A 59 -16.61 -28.52 -0.73
N VAL A 60 -17.66 -29.09 -0.16
CA VAL A 60 -17.66 -29.59 1.23
C VAL A 60 -16.73 -30.78 1.36
N HIS A 61 -16.81 -31.72 0.42
CA HIS A 61 -15.89 -32.87 0.37
C HIS A 61 -14.43 -32.43 0.19
N HIS A 62 -14.19 -31.50 -0.73
CA HIS A 62 -12.85 -30.95 -0.94
C HIS A 62 -12.31 -30.27 0.32
N ALA A 63 -13.10 -29.42 0.99
CA ALA A 63 -12.69 -28.76 2.22
C ALA A 63 -12.44 -29.77 3.36
N ALA A 64 -13.24 -30.83 3.47
CA ALA A 64 -13.05 -31.90 4.46
C ALA A 64 -11.74 -32.68 4.22
N GLU A 65 -11.44 -33.04 2.96
CA GLU A 65 -10.19 -33.68 2.57
C GLU A 65 -8.99 -32.77 2.81
N SER A 66 -9.11 -31.48 2.45
CA SER A 66 -8.09 -30.48 2.72
C SER A 66 -7.84 -30.29 4.22
N PHE A 67 -8.89 -30.24 5.04
CA PHE A 67 -8.78 -30.13 6.49
C PHE A 67 -8.16 -31.39 7.11
N ALA A 68 -8.50 -32.59 6.60
CA ALA A 68 -7.85 -33.83 7.01
C ALA A 68 -6.34 -33.81 6.72
N ALA A 69 -5.95 -33.33 5.53
CA ALA A 69 -4.54 -33.18 5.17
C ALA A 69 -3.82 -32.15 6.05
N ASP A 70 -4.48 -31.02 6.33
CA ASP A 70 -3.96 -29.98 7.22
C ASP A 70 -3.77 -30.53 8.65
N LEU A 71 -4.73 -31.30 9.19
CA LEU A 71 -4.59 -31.98 10.50
C LEU A 71 -3.43 -32.98 10.53
N MET A 72 -3.29 -33.83 9.51
CA MET A 72 -2.17 -34.80 9.45
C MET A 72 -0.82 -34.10 9.32
N HIS A 73 -0.79 -32.90 8.70
CA HIS A 73 0.43 -32.10 8.60
C HIS A 73 0.79 -31.46 9.95
N MET A 74 -0.21 -30.94 10.69
CA MET A 74 -0.01 -30.27 11.98
C MET A 74 0.14 -31.23 13.16
N VAL A 75 -0.35 -32.46 13.05
CA VAL A 75 -0.24 -33.52 14.07
C VAL A 75 0.48 -34.71 13.46
N PRO A 76 1.84 -34.71 13.46
CA PRO A 76 2.62 -35.77 12.83
C PRO A 76 2.21 -37.16 13.33
N THR A 77 2.20 -38.15 12.43
CA THR A 77 1.80 -39.56 12.69
C THR A 77 0.31 -39.79 13.01
N ALA A 78 -0.52 -38.76 13.13
CA ALA A 78 -1.98 -38.95 13.18
C ALA A 78 -2.50 -39.45 11.83
N THR A 79 -3.55 -40.28 11.86
CA THR A 79 -4.27 -40.71 10.65
C THR A 79 -5.65 -40.08 10.65
N VAL A 80 -5.94 -39.22 9.67
CA VAL A 80 -7.28 -38.61 9.52
C VAL A 80 -7.93 -39.15 8.26
N VAL A 81 -9.09 -39.82 8.41
CA VAL A 81 -9.80 -40.44 7.30
C VAL A 81 -11.13 -39.74 7.08
N VAL A 82 -11.37 -39.26 5.85
CA VAL A 82 -12.68 -38.76 5.44
C VAL A 82 -13.54 -39.92 4.95
N ARG A 83 -14.74 -40.08 5.51
CA ARG A 83 -15.69 -41.14 5.15
C ARG A 83 -17.04 -40.57 4.76
N ASN A 84 -17.52 -40.97 3.59
CA ASN A 84 -18.90 -40.76 3.20
C ASN A 84 -19.81 -41.78 3.90
N VAL A 85 -20.72 -41.30 4.74
CA VAL A 85 -21.65 -42.13 5.52
C VAL A 85 -23.09 -41.77 5.21
N THR A 86 -24.01 -42.69 5.55
CA THR A 86 -25.46 -42.43 5.49
C THR A 86 -25.98 -42.09 6.87
N ALA A 87 -27.08 -41.32 6.93
CA ALA A 87 -27.79 -41.02 8.19
C ALA A 87 -28.13 -42.28 9.02
N ALA A 88 -28.44 -43.41 8.36
CA ALA A 88 -28.69 -44.69 9.01
C ALA A 88 -27.43 -45.30 9.68
N SER A 89 -26.24 -45.04 9.13
CA SER A 89 -24.97 -45.53 9.68
C SER A 89 -24.63 -44.84 11.01
N VAL A 90 -25.03 -43.58 11.18
CA VAL A 90 -24.81 -42.81 12.42
C VAL A 90 -25.79 -43.21 13.51
N LYS A 91 -27.06 -43.50 13.17
CA LYS A 91 -28.01 -44.16 14.10
C LYS A 91 -27.46 -45.45 14.70
N MET A 92 -26.79 -46.25 13.87
CA MET A 92 -26.15 -47.50 14.31
C MET A 92 -24.89 -47.28 15.16
N GLN A 93 -24.13 -46.21 14.92
CA GLN A 93 -22.96 -45.83 15.74
C GLN A 93 -23.33 -45.28 17.13
N GLN A 94 -24.52 -44.70 17.32
CA GLN A 94 -24.99 -44.36 18.68
C GLN A 94 -25.43 -45.59 19.48
N LEU A 95 -25.77 -46.71 18.82
CA LEU A 95 -26.22 -47.95 19.44
C LEU A 95 -25.08 -48.94 19.78
N GLY A 96 -23.84 -48.66 19.35
CA GLY A 96 -22.65 -49.47 19.65
C GLY A 96 -21.42 -48.61 19.90
N GLN A 97 -20.69 -48.87 20.99
CA GLN A 97 -19.50 -48.17 21.51
C GLN A 97 -19.11 -46.88 20.77
N ALA A 98 -19.36 -45.73 21.41
CA ALA A 98 -18.95 -44.41 20.93
C ALA A 98 -17.48 -44.44 20.49
N LYS A 99 -17.22 -44.20 19.20
CA LYS A 99 -15.86 -43.99 18.72
C LYS A 99 -15.36 -42.65 19.25
N GLU A 100 -14.17 -42.65 19.85
CA GLU A 100 -13.45 -41.42 20.18
C GLU A 100 -12.96 -40.74 18.88
N ARG A 101 -12.95 -39.39 18.83
CA ARG A 101 -12.39 -38.55 17.74
C ARG A 101 -13.17 -38.60 16.41
N VAL A 102 -14.45 -38.23 16.45
CA VAL A 102 -15.34 -38.08 15.30
C VAL A 102 -15.66 -36.61 15.04
N VAL A 103 -15.44 -36.16 13.80
CA VAL A 103 -15.86 -34.84 13.32
C VAL A 103 -16.93 -35.03 12.24
N VAL A 104 -18.11 -34.46 12.43
CA VAL A 104 -19.18 -34.48 11.43
C VAL A 104 -19.17 -33.17 10.66
N VAL A 105 -19.20 -33.23 9.33
CA VAL A 105 -19.18 -32.04 8.47
C VAL A 105 -20.35 -32.10 7.49
N GLY A 106 -21.03 -30.96 7.32
CA GLY A 106 -21.94 -30.81 6.18
C GLY A 106 -22.73 -29.52 6.14
N SER A 107 -23.32 -29.25 4.98
CA SER A 107 -24.22 -28.11 4.77
C SER A 107 -25.64 -28.44 5.21
N VAL A 108 -26.34 -27.47 5.81
CA VAL A 108 -27.75 -27.62 6.21
C VAL A 108 -28.65 -27.80 4.98
N GLU A 109 -28.35 -27.12 3.88
CA GLU A 109 -29.13 -27.19 2.63
C GLU A 109 -29.13 -28.59 1.99
N ALA A 110 -27.99 -29.29 1.98
CA ALA A 110 -27.84 -30.53 1.20
C ALA A 110 -27.66 -31.78 2.08
N SER A 111 -26.89 -31.72 3.16
CA SER A 111 -26.44 -32.88 3.92
C SER A 111 -27.58 -33.60 4.65
N SER A 112 -27.94 -34.81 4.22
CA SER A 112 -28.86 -35.67 4.99
C SER A 112 -28.28 -36.06 6.35
N LEU A 113 -26.95 -36.16 6.47
CA LEU A 113 -26.26 -36.45 7.72
C LEU A 113 -26.48 -35.35 8.77
N VAL A 114 -26.19 -34.08 8.44
CA VAL A 114 -26.36 -32.97 9.39
C VAL A 114 -27.81 -32.81 9.83
N ARG A 115 -28.77 -32.97 8.89
CA ARG A 115 -30.20 -32.94 9.23
C ARG A 115 -30.60 -34.03 10.22
N GLU A 116 -30.07 -35.24 10.07
CA GLU A 116 -30.35 -36.34 10.99
C GLU A 116 -29.67 -36.11 12.35
N VAL A 117 -28.41 -35.66 12.38
CA VAL A 117 -27.72 -35.34 13.65
C VAL A 117 -28.46 -34.22 14.41
N ALA A 118 -28.86 -33.16 13.71
CA ALA A 118 -29.71 -32.11 14.27
C ALA A 118 -31.12 -32.61 14.66
N ALA A 119 -31.58 -33.74 14.11
CA ALA A 119 -32.83 -34.35 14.54
C ALA A 119 -32.73 -34.96 15.96
N MET A 120 -31.52 -35.42 16.32
CA MET A 120 -31.25 -36.19 17.53
C MET A 120 -30.60 -35.38 18.65
N ASP A 121 -29.85 -34.34 18.30
CA ASP A 121 -29.02 -33.58 19.24
C ASP A 121 -29.50 -32.12 19.31
N ALA A 122 -29.94 -31.70 20.50
CA ALA A 122 -30.54 -30.38 20.69
C ALA A 122 -29.51 -29.25 20.59
N ALA A 123 -28.26 -29.49 21.00
CA ALA A 123 -27.17 -28.51 20.85
C ALA A 123 -26.86 -28.27 19.36
N VAL A 124 -26.79 -29.34 18.56
CA VAL A 124 -26.60 -29.21 17.11
C VAL A 124 -27.79 -28.53 16.45
N ARG A 125 -29.03 -28.87 16.83
CA ARG A 125 -30.24 -28.21 16.30
C ARG A 125 -30.24 -26.70 16.54
N ALA A 126 -29.84 -26.26 17.74
CA ALA A 126 -29.78 -24.85 18.07
C ALA A 126 -28.82 -24.06 17.14
N GLU A 127 -27.69 -24.68 16.74
CA GLU A 127 -26.77 -24.07 15.77
C GLU A 127 -27.29 -24.13 14.33
N VAL A 128 -27.99 -25.20 13.93
CA VAL A 128 -28.66 -25.28 12.62
C VAL A 128 -29.70 -24.17 12.46
N ASP A 129 -30.54 -23.95 13.48
CA ASP A 129 -31.58 -22.91 13.46
C ASP A 129 -30.98 -21.50 13.29
N LYS A 130 -29.75 -21.28 13.75
CA LYS A 130 -29.04 -20.00 13.62
C LYS A 130 -28.49 -19.75 12.24
N VAL A 131 -28.02 -20.78 11.54
CA VAL A 131 -27.42 -20.61 10.20
C VAL A 131 -28.44 -20.80 9.08
N SER A 132 -29.54 -21.52 9.32
CA SER A 132 -30.53 -21.87 8.30
C SER A 132 -31.04 -20.66 7.52
N GLY A 133 -31.03 -20.74 6.19
CA GLY A 133 -31.50 -19.69 5.28
C GLY A 133 -30.59 -18.47 5.16
N LYS A 134 -29.42 -18.46 5.82
CA LYS A 134 -28.44 -17.37 5.73
C LYS A 134 -27.40 -17.63 4.64
N TRP A 135 -26.83 -16.56 4.10
CA TRP A 135 -25.75 -16.63 3.11
C TRP A 135 -24.42 -16.92 3.79
N GLU A 136 -23.77 -18.03 3.44
CA GLU A 136 -22.40 -18.40 3.81
C GLU A 136 -22.08 -18.36 5.32
N ALA A 137 -23.12 -18.44 6.16
CA ALA A 137 -22.96 -18.52 7.60
C ALA A 137 -22.55 -19.94 8.00
N TRP A 138 -21.87 -20.09 9.13
CA TRP A 138 -21.51 -21.40 9.65
C TRP A 138 -21.46 -21.39 11.17
N SER A 139 -21.59 -22.58 11.73
CA SER A 139 -21.49 -22.81 13.16
C SER A 139 -20.92 -24.19 13.44
N SER A 140 -20.65 -24.46 14.71
CA SER A 140 -20.17 -25.73 15.19
C SER A 140 -20.68 -26.01 16.59
N ALA A 141 -20.82 -27.29 16.91
CA ALA A 141 -21.31 -27.75 18.21
C ALA A 141 -20.63 -29.06 18.61
N THR A 142 -20.30 -29.20 19.89
CA THR A 142 -20.02 -30.51 20.47
C THR A 142 -21.35 -31.20 20.74
N MET A 143 -21.49 -32.47 20.32
CA MET A 143 -22.71 -33.25 20.58
C MET A 143 -22.90 -33.47 22.09
N GLU A 144 -24.14 -33.44 22.58
CA GLU A 144 -24.47 -33.59 24.01
C GLU A 144 -23.99 -34.94 24.57
N SER A 145 -24.00 -35.97 23.72
CA SER A 145 -23.46 -37.30 24.04
C SER A 145 -21.94 -37.34 24.27
N GLY A 146 -21.22 -36.29 23.89
CA GLY A 146 -19.75 -36.27 23.84
C GLY A 146 -19.16 -37.15 22.72
N ALA A 147 -19.99 -37.66 21.81
CA ALA A 147 -19.55 -38.60 20.76
C ALA A 147 -18.79 -37.92 19.60
N GLY A 148 -18.90 -36.61 19.43
CA GLY A 148 -18.32 -35.91 18.29
C GLY A 148 -18.48 -34.40 18.32
N VAL A 149 -17.79 -33.73 17.40
CA VAL A 149 -17.99 -32.31 17.06
C VAL A 149 -18.60 -32.21 15.67
N VAL A 150 -19.58 -31.34 15.51
CA VAL A 150 -20.25 -31.05 14.23
C VAL A 150 -19.80 -29.67 13.75
N VAL A 151 -19.31 -29.57 12.52
CA VAL A 151 -19.05 -28.31 11.80
C VAL A 151 -20.05 -28.22 10.66
N LEU A 152 -20.90 -27.19 10.67
CA LEU A 152 -22.00 -27.06 9.73
C LEU A 152 -22.10 -25.66 9.14
N GLY A 153 -22.40 -25.58 7.84
CA GLY A 153 -22.71 -24.33 7.15
C GLY A 153 -24.18 -24.21 6.82
N SER A 154 -24.68 -22.98 6.67
CA SER A 154 -25.98 -22.71 6.08
C SER A 154 -26.07 -23.29 4.66
N ASP A 155 -24.99 -23.12 3.91
CA ASP A 155 -24.77 -23.60 2.55
C ASP A 155 -23.39 -24.24 2.40
N ARG A 156 -23.10 -24.70 1.19
CA ARG A 156 -21.83 -25.35 0.84
C ARG A 156 -20.58 -24.50 1.10
N ARG A 157 -20.65 -23.17 0.94
CA ARG A 157 -19.49 -22.27 1.11
C ARG A 157 -19.27 -21.94 2.58
N GLY A 158 -20.34 -21.68 3.33
CA GLY A 158 -20.25 -21.53 4.79
C GLY A 158 -19.59 -22.74 5.45
N THR A 159 -19.95 -23.95 5.00
CA THR A 159 -19.35 -25.20 5.51
C THR A 159 -17.83 -25.25 5.24
N ALA A 160 -17.40 -24.88 4.03
CA ALA A 160 -15.98 -24.81 3.68
C ALA A 160 -15.24 -23.75 4.50
N TYR A 161 -15.83 -22.58 4.72
CA TYR A 161 -15.22 -21.50 5.52
C TYR A 161 -15.05 -21.89 6.99
N GLY A 162 -15.98 -22.65 7.55
CA GLY A 162 -15.82 -23.22 8.89
C GLY A 162 -14.58 -24.09 9.00
N LEU A 163 -14.39 -25.03 8.07
CA LEU A 163 -13.20 -25.89 8.05
C LEU A 163 -11.91 -25.11 7.80
N TYR A 164 -11.89 -24.16 6.87
CA TYR A 164 -10.69 -23.35 6.61
C TYR A 164 -10.36 -22.37 7.73
N THR A 165 -11.35 -21.94 8.52
CA THR A 165 -11.10 -21.19 9.76
C THR A 165 -10.37 -22.08 10.78
N LEU A 166 -10.80 -23.32 10.94
CA LEU A 166 -10.11 -24.29 11.80
C LEU A 166 -8.70 -24.61 11.28
N SER A 167 -8.50 -24.78 9.97
CA SER A 167 -7.15 -24.92 9.38
C SER A 167 -6.24 -23.73 9.69
N GLU A 168 -6.75 -22.51 9.60
CA GLU A 168 -5.95 -21.31 9.88
C GLU A 168 -5.60 -21.21 11.37
N GLU A 169 -6.54 -21.51 12.27
CA GLU A 169 -6.28 -21.55 13.72
C GLU A 169 -5.25 -22.62 14.10
N LEU A 170 -5.22 -23.75 13.39
CA LEU A 170 -4.17 -24.76 13.55
C LEU A 170 -2.77 -24.24 13.19
N GLY A 171 -2.67 -23.13 12.44
CA GLY A 171 -1.41 -22.58 11.95
C GLY A 171 -1.12 -22.88 10.48
N VAL A 172 -2.10 -23.36 9.70
CA VAL A 172 -1.95 -23.54 8.25
C VAL A 172 -2.34 -22.27 7.51
N SER A 173 -1.34 -21.55 7.00
CA SER A 173 -1.55 -20.31 6.24
C SER A 173 -2.36 -20.53 4.95
N PRO A 174 -3.29 -19.62 4.59
CA PRO A 174 -3.88 -19.58 3.25
C PRO A 174 -2.84 -19.57 2.12
N TRP A 175 -1.66 -19.02 2.39
CA TRP A 175 -0.57 -18.83 1.44
C TRP A 175 0.39 -20.03 1.35
N LYS A 176 0.02 -21.20 1.91
CA LYS A 176 0.89 -22.39 1.92
C LYS A 176 1.42 -22.79 0.54
N TRP A 177 0.61 -22.60 -0.50
CA TRP A 177 0.99 -22.93 -1.86
C TRP A 177 1.44 -21.70 -2.66
N PHE A 178 0.74 -20.56 -2.58
CA PHE A 178 1.08 -19.37 -3.37
C PHE A 178 2.27 -18.57 -2.85
N ALA A 179 2.72 -18.82 -1.62
CA ALA A 179 3.92 -18.19 -1.06
C ALA A 179 4.80 -19.14 -0.24
N ASP A 180 4.70 -20.45 -0.48
CA ASP A 180 5.51 -21.50 0.16
C ASP A 180 5.55 -21.45 1.70
N VAL A 181 4.49 -20.92 2.31
CA VAL A 181 4.41 -20.78 3.76
C VAL A 181 4.25 -22.16 4.38
N ARG A 182 5.28 -22.62 5.07
CA ARG A 182 5.23 -23.87 5.84
C ARG A 182 4.76 -23.58 7.26
N PRO A 183 4.01 -24.49 7.89
CA PRO A 183 3.69 -24.36 9.29
C PRO A 183 4.95 -24.20 10.15
N THR A 184 4.84 -23.41 11.21
CA THR A 184 5.98 -23.07 12.09
C THR A 184 5.99 -23.89 13.37
N GLN A 185 4.99 -24.77 13.54
CA GLN A 185 4.77 -25.58 14.72
C GLN A 185 4.21 -26.95 14.31
N SER A 186 4.29 -27.91 15.22
CA SER A 186 3.59 -29.19 15.17
C SER A 186 3.06 -29.52 16.57
N HIS A 187 2.03 -30.35 16.64
CA HIS A 187 1.33 -30.63 17.90
C HIS A 187 1.19 -32.14 18.13
N ASP A 188 1.22 -32.56 19.40
CA ASP A 188 0.96 -33.96 19.78
C ASP A 188 -0.54 -34.28 19.77
N ALA A 189 -1.38 -33.27 20.03
CA ALA A 189 -2.82 -33.37 20.04
C ALA A 189 -3.48 -32.01 19.76
N VAL A 190 -4.71 -32.06 19.24
CA VAL A 190 -5.58 -30.90 18.97
C VAL A 190 -6.95 -31.18 19.60
N TYR A 191 -7.45 -30.20 20.34
CA TYR A 191 -8.73 -30.21 21.00
C TYR A 191 -9.63 -29.11 20.46
N TYR A 192 -10.92 -29.38 20.28
CA TYR A 192 -11.94 -28.38 20.03
C TYR A 192 -12.44 -27.84 21.37
N SER A 193 -12.08 -26.59 21.66
CA SER A 193 -12.34 -25.90 22.93
C SER A 193 -12.72 -24.44 22.63
N PRO A 194 -13.95 -24.19 22.13
CA PRO A 194 -14.37 -22.86 21.74
C PRO A 194 -14.49 -21.93 22.95
N THR A 195 -13.87 -20.74 22.88
CA THR A 195 -14.02 -19.72 23.93
C THR A 195 -15.40 -19.07 23.88
N SER A 196 -16.17 -19.15 24.97
CA SER A 196 -17.52 -18.54 25.04
C SER A 196 -17.45 -17.01 25.08
N SER A 197 -18.23 -16.34 24.22
CA SER A 197 -18.40 -14.88 24.24
C SER A 197 -19.88 -14.51 24.21
N ALA A 198 -20.29 -13.55 25.05
CA ALA A 198 -21.68 -13.06 25.10
C ALA A 198 -22.14 -12.39 23.79
N THR A 199 -21.22 -12.07 22.88
CA THR A 199 -21.48 -11.48 21.56
C THR A 199 -21.31 -12.48 20.39
N ALA A 200 -21.16 -13.77 20.68
CA ALA A 200 -21.03 -14.79 19.64
C ALA A 200 -22.34 -14.97 18.86
N PHE A 201 -22.21 -15.18 17.55
CA PHE A 201 -23.35 -15.53 16.69
C PHE A 201 -23.95 -16.89 17.12
N GLY A 202 -23.08 -17.86 17.41
CA GLY A 202 -23.36 -19.19 17.95
C GLY A 202 -23.68 -19.21 19.45
N SER A 203 -24.20 -20.34 19.92
CA SER A 203 -24.73 -20.52 21.29
C SER A 203 -23.75 -21.24 22.19
N SER A 204 -23.01 -22.18 21.62
CA SER A 204 -22.13 -23.09 22.37
C SER A 204 -20.79 -23.40 21.68
N GLY A 205 -20.63 -23.03 20.41
CA GLY A 205 -19.41 -23.29 19.65
C GLY A 205 -18.99 -22.16 18.71
N CYS A 206 -17.95 -22.44 17.93
CA CYS A 206 -17.42 -21.48 16.97
C CYS A 206 -18.36 -21.26 15.80
N SER A 207 -18.45 -20.01 15.37
CA SER A 207 -19.45 -19.61 14.38
C SER A 207 -19.12 -18.27 13.76
N HIS A 208 -19.66 -18.08 12.56
CA HIS A 208 -19.65 -16.81 11.85
C HIS A 208 -21.02 -16.59 11.18
N GLY A 209 -21.51 -15.36 11.25
CA GLY A 209 -22.73 -14.97 10.54
C GLY A 209 -22.52 -14.84 9.02
N PRO A 210 -23.48 -14.25 8.29
CA PRO A 210 -23.23 -13.84 6.92
C PRO A 210 -21.99 -12.94 6.82
N PRO A 211 -21.13 -13.10 5.79
CA PRO A 211 -20.05 -12.17 5.50
C PRO A 211 -20.56 -10.73 5.32
N LEU A 212 -19.71 -9.76 5.61
CA LEU A 212 -20.03 -8.34 5.40
C LEU A 212 -20.36 -8.05 3.93
N VAL A 213 -19.52 -8.54 3.02
CA VAL A 213 -19.71 -8.41 1.57
C VAL A 213 -20.16 -9.75 0.99
N LYS A 214 -21.26 -9.74 0.24
CA LYS A 214 -21.90 -10.95 -0.27
C LYS A 214 -21.08 -11.69 -1.34
N TYR A 215 -20.58 -10.96 -2.32
CA TYR A 215 -19.65 -11.49 -3.33
C TYR A 215 -18.30 -10.79 -3.19
N HIS A 216 -17.25 -11.56 -2.99
CA HIS A 216 -15.92 -11.06 -2.65
C HIS A 216 -14.87 -11.87 -3.39
N GLY A 217 -13.96 -11.17 -4.08
CA GLY A 217 -13.09 -11.84 -5.03
C GLY A 217 -11.94 -11.01 -5.55
N ILE A 218 -11.21 -11.63 -6.46
CA ILE A 218 -10.07 -11.03 -7.15
C ILE A 218 -10.29 -11.04 -8.66
N PHE A 219 -9.62 -10.13 -9.34
CA PHE A 219 -9.49 -10.09 -10.78
C PHE A 219 -8.03 -10.33 -11.15
N LEU A 220 -7.77 -11.47 -11.78
CA LEU A 220 -6.49 -11.73 -12.45
C LEU A 220 -6.49 -10.93 -13.75
N ASN A 221 -5.68 -9.88 -13.79
CA ASN A 221 -5.59 -8.95 -14.90
C ASN A 221 -4.13 -8.59 -15.14
N ASP A 222 -3.85 -7.83 -16.18
CA ASP A 222 -2.53 -7.28 -16.46
C ASP A 222 -1.45 -8.37 -16.52
N GLU A 223 -1.88 -9.61 -16.83
CA GLU A 223 -1.22 -10.88 -16.48
C GLU A 223 -0.02 -11.22 -17.35
N ALA A 224 0.33 -10.35 -18.30
CA ALA A 224 1.45 -10.51 -19.19
C ALA A 224 2.51 -9.42 -18.94
N PRO A 225 3.80 -9.79 -18.82
CA PRO A 225 4.36 -11.11 -19.15
C PRO A 225 4.43 -12.11 -17.98
N ALA A 226 4.23 -11.69 -16.73
CA ALA A 226 4.62 -12.48 -15.56
C ALA A 226 3.74 -13.73 -15.36
N LEU A 227 2.49 -13.57 -14.95
CA LEU A 227 1.59 -14.68 -14.63
C LEU A 227 1.34 -15.58 -15.85
N THR A 228 1.24 -15.01 -17.05
CA THR A 228 1.06 -15.74 -18.31
C THR A 228 2.23 -16.69 -18.60
N ASN A 229 3.48 -16.22 -18.51
CA ASN A 229 4.64 -17.07 -18.78
C ASN A 229 4.88 -18.07 -17.66
N TRP A 230 4.60 -17.69 -16.41
CA TRP A 230 4.61 -18.61 -15.29
C TRP A 230 3.62 -19.76 -15.49
N ALA A 231 2.37 -19.45 -15.87
CA ALA A 231 1.33 -20.43 -16.13
C ALA A 231 1.73 -21.41 -17.25
N ARG A 232 2.23 -20.89 -18.37
CA ARG A 232 2.71 -21.73 -19.48
C ARG A 232 3.83 -22.67 -19.06
N THR A 233 4.77 -22.18 -18.26
CA THR A 233 5.94 -22.96 -17.80
C THR A 233 5.55 -24.05 -16.80
N HIS A 234 4.72 -23.72 -15.80
CA HIS A 234 4.45 -24.63 -14.68
C HIS A 234 3.22 -25.51 -14.88
N PHE A 235 2.26 -25.09 -15.69
CA PHE A 235 1.06 -25.88 -16.00
C PHE A 235 1.10 -26.50 -17.41
N ARG A 236 2.17 -26.23 -18.18
CA ARG A 236 2.44 -26.80 -19.51
C ARG A 236 1.44 -26.35 -20.58
N GLY A 237 1.15 -25.06 -20.59
CA GLY A 237 0.42 -24.42 -21.68
C GLY A 237 1.28 -24.26 -22.96
N PRO A 238 0.69 -23.80 -24.07
CA PRO A 238 -0.71 -23.40 -24.18
C PRO A 238 -1.67 -24.60 -24.35
N PHE A 239 -2.94 -24.39 -24.02
CA PHE A 239 -4.01 -25.39 -24.05
C PHE A 239 -5.02 -25.10 -25.18
N PRO A 240 -5.86 -26.08 -25.54
CA PRO A 240 -6.96 -25.86 -26.47
C PRO A 240 -7.87 -24.69 -26.09
N PRO A 241 -8.59 -24.12 -27.07
CA PRO A 241 -8.63 -24.54 -28.48
C PRO A 241 -7.40 -24.09 -29.29
N ASP A 242 -6.95 -24.91 -30.26
CA ASP A 242 -5.77 -24.60 -31.09
C ASP A 242 -5.89 -23.27 -31.87
N ALA A 243 -7.11 -22.87 -32.20
CA ALA A 243 -7.40 -21.61 -32.89
C ALA A 243 -7.13 -20.36 -32.02
N ALA A 244 -7.15 -20.49 -30.69
CA ALA A 244 -6.73 -19.47 -29.74
C ALA A 244 -6.12 -20.16 -28.51
N PRO A 245 -4.82 -20.50 -28.56
CA PRO A 245 -4.18 -21.27 -27.51
C PRO A 245 -4.18 -20.52 -26.17
N GLN A 246 -4.65 -21.18 -25.12
CA GLN A 246 -4.91 -20.64 -23.78
C GLN A 246 -3.71 -20.85 -22.85
N SER A 247 -3.45 -19.93 -21.93
CA SER A 247 -2.35 -20.05 -20.96
C SER A 247 -2.82 -20.64 -19.63
N PHE A 248 -4.11 -20.52 -19.28
CA PHE A 248 -4.65 -20.85 -17.96
C PHE A 248 -5.66 -22.02 -18.01
N ASN A 249 -5.36 -23.12 -17.33
CA ASN A 249 -6.23 -24.31 -17.23
C ASN A 249 -6.76 -24.54 -15.80
N ASP A 250 -7.58 -25.57 -15.66
CA ASP A 250 -8.27 -25.95 -14.43
C ASP A 250 -7.30 -26.47 -13.36
N ALA A 251 -6.16 -27.04 -13.74
CA ALA A 251 -5.11 -27.41 -12.80
C ALA A 251 -4.50 -26.18 -12.08
N LEU A 252 -4.27 -25.08 -12.81
CA LEU A 252 -3.85 -23.81 -12.20
C LEU A 252 -4.97 -23.23 -11.33
N TYR A 253 -6.18 -23.17 -11.89
CA TYR A 253 -7.32 -22.58 -11.19
C TYR A 253 -7.74 -23.36 -9.95
N ALA A 254 -7.45 -24.67 -9.85
CA ALA A 254 -7.66 -25.44 -8.62
C ALA A 254 -6.91 -24.82 -7.44
N HIS A 255 -5.65 -24.39 -7.65
CA HIS A 255 -4.88 -23.70 -6.62
C HIS A 255 -5.47 -22.32 -6.31
N VAL A 256 -5.87 -21.55 -7.33
CA VAL A 256 -6.50 -20.23 -7.14
C VAL A 256 -7.80 -20.34 -6.34
N PHE A 257 -8.64 -21.33 -6.64
CA PHE A 257 -9.91 -21.53 -5.94
C PHE A 257 -9.73 -22.03 -4.51
N GLU A 258 -8.76 -22.91 -4.25
CA GLU A 258 -8.41 -23.28 -2.87
C GLU A 258 -7.94 -22.04 -2.08
N LEU A 259 -7.10 -21.18 -2.68
CA LEU A 259 -6.67 -19.93 -2.05
C LEU A 259 -7.87 -19.02 -1.73
N LEU A 260 -8.78 -18.81 -2.68
CA LEU A 260 -9.98 -18.00 -2.46
C LEU A 260 -10.83 -18.56 -1.32
N LEU A 261 -11.09 -19.87 -1.28
CA LEU A 261 -11.84 -20.49 -0.19
C LEU A 261 -11.13 -20.34 1.17
N ARG A 262 -9.80 -20.49 1.21
CA ARG A 262 -8.99 -20.27 2.43
C ARG A 262 -9.00 -18.81 2.89
N LEU A 263 -9.12 -17.87 1.95
CA LEU A 263 -9.31 -16.44 2.21
C LEU A 263 -10.79 -16.06 2.39
N LYS A 264 -11.68 -17.05 2.47
CA LYS A 264 -13.13 -16.89 2.64
C LYS A 264 -13.72 -15.97 1.57
N ALA A 265 -13.33 -16.20 0.32
CA ALA A 265 -13.77 -15.49 -0.87
C ALA A 265 -14.52 -16.45 -1.83
N ASN A 266 -15.42 -15.91 -2.66
CA ASN A 266 -16.35 -16.69 -3.49
C ASN A 266 -16.46 -16.23 -4.94
N LEU A 267 -15.78 -15.17 -5.37
CA LEU A 267 -15.91 -14.60 -6.71
C LEU A 267 -14.56 -14.55 -7.43
N ILE A 268 -14.55 -14.82 -8.73
CA ILE A 268 -13.37 -14.67 -9.58
C ILE A 268 -13.75 -13.91 -10.87
N TRP A 269 -12.94 -12.91 -11.22
CA TRP A 269 -12.76 -12.49 -12.60
C TRP A 269 -11.43 -13.09 -13.10
N PRO A 270 -11.47 -14.00 -14.08
CA PRO A 270 -10.27 -14.70 -14.52
C PRO A 270 -9.44 -13.86 -15.50
N ALA A 271 -8.22 -14.32 -15.77
CA ALA A 271 -7.33 -13.78 -16.80
C ALA A 271 -8.04 -13.76 -18.16
N MET A 272 -7.89 -12.66 -18.88
CA MET A 272 -8.74 -12.35 -20.03
C MET A 272 -8.06 -11.57 -21.16
N TRP A 273 -6.79 -11.17 -21.03
CA TRP A 273 -6.09 -10.44 -22.09
C TRP A 273 -5.95 -11.28 -23.35
N ALA A 274 -5.53 -12.54 -23.19
CA ALA A 274 -5.41 -13.52 -24.26
C ALA A 274 -6.26 -14.78 -24.04
N ASP A 275 -6.82 -14.93 -22.84
CA ASP A 275 -7.50 -16.15 -22.41
C ASP A 275 -9.04 -15.99 -22.35
N SER A 276 -9.73 -17.12 -22.42
CA SER A 276 -11.19 -17.27 -22.46
C SER A 276 -11.60 -18.37 -21.50
N PHE A 277 -11.60 -18.03 -20.21
CA PHE A 277 -11.76 -18.94 -19.09
C PHE A 277 -12.87 -19.98 -19.27
N ALA A 278 -14.06 -19.55 -19.67
CA ALA A 278 -15.23 -20.42 -19.72
C ALA A 278 -15.23 -21.46 -20.85
N VAL A 279 -14.29 -21.38 -21.80
CA VAL A 279 -14.09 -22.33 -22.92
C VAL A 279 -12.68 -22.91 -22.98
N ALA A 280 -11.77 -22.41 -22.15
CA ALA A 280 -10.40 -22.91 -22.10
C ALA A 280 -10.37 -24.41 -21.81
N GLY A 281 -9.57 -25.15 -22.59
CA GLY A 281 -9.48 -26.61 -22.54
C GLY A 281 -10.52 -27.36 -23.40
N LEU A 282 -11.48 -26.67 -24.04
CA LEU A 282 -12.31 -27.30 -25.07
C LEU A 282 -11.53 -27.48 -26.38
N PRO A 283 -11.69 -28.61 -27.09
CA PRO A 283 -10.98 -28.84 -28.35
C PRO A 283 -11.42 -27.84 -29.44
N ASP A 284 -12.69 -27.46 -29.43
CA ASP A 284 -13.32 -26.54 -30.36
C ASP A 284 -14.40 -25.67 -29.69
N LEU A 285 -14.80 -24.60 -30.38
CA LEU A 285 -15.74 -23.61 -29.84
C LEU A 285 -17.21 -24.06 -29.99
N PRO A 286 -18.08 -23.87 -28.98
CA PRO A 286 -19.45 -24.41 -29.04
C PRO A 286 -20.50 -23.73 -29.92
N ASN A 287 -20.11 -22.89 -30.89
CA ASN A 287 -21.02 -22.51 -31.97
C ASN A 287 -21.12 -23.58 -33.07
N ALA A 288 -20.20 -24.54 -33.05
CA ALA A 288 -20.37 -25.85 -33.66
C ALA A 288 -20.35 -26.96 -32.58
N GLY A 289 -19.54 -26.77 -31.53
CA GLY A 289 -19.33 -27.71 -30.44
C GLY A 289 -18.77 -29.05 -30.91
N THR A 290 -18.06 -29.74 -30.02
CA THR A 290 -17.92 -31.18 -30.16
C THR A 290 -19.32 -31.78 -29.88
N ASN A 291 -20.03 -32.15 -30.95
CA ASN A 291 -21.42 -32.68 -30.95
C ASN A 291 -22.57 -31.69 -30.64
N GLY A 292 -22.41 -30.37 -30.83
CA GLY A 292 -23.52 -29.41 -30.64
C GLY A 292 -24.03 -29.25 -29.20
N THR A 293 -23.28 -29.75 -28.21
CA THR A 293 -23.58 -29.55 -26.80
C THR A 293 -23.00 -28.22 -26.34
N ARG A 294 -23.84 -27.34 -25.80
CA ARG A 294 -23.52 -26.00 -25.30
C ARG A 294 -22.71 -26.06 -23.98
N ALA A 295 -21.63 -26.84 -23.98
CA ALA A 295 -20.88 -27.21 -22.79
C ALA A 295 -19.99 -26.08 -22.30
N ALA A 296 -19.79 -26.03 -20.98
CA ALA A 296 -18.78 -25.20 -20.33
C ALA A 296 -17.43 -25.92 -20.33
N GLY A 297 -16.34 -25.16 -20.44
CA GLY A 297 -14.98 -25.67 -20.31
C GLY A 297 -14.67 -26.15 -18.88
N PRO A 298 -13.60 -26.95 -18.70
CA PRO A 298 -13.18 -27.48 -17.41
C PRO A 298 -13.00 -26.40 -16.33
N ASN A 299 -12.49 -25.22 -16.67
CA ASN A 299 -12.28 -24.14 -15.70
C ASN A 299 -13.59 -23.68 -15.04
N GLN A 300 -14.64 -23.42 -15.83
CA GLN A 300 -15.95 -22.98 -15.32
C GLN A 300 -16.66 -24.10 -14.55
N LEU A 301 -16.53 -25.35 -15.00
CA LEU A 301 -17.05 -26.50 -14.27
C LEU A 301 -16.36 -26.67 -12.90
N LEU A 302 -15.04 -26.46 -12.86
CA LEU A 302 -14.27 -26.51 -11.63
C LEU A 302 -14.69 -25.39 -10.68
N ALA A 303 -14.87 -24.15 -11.17
CA ALA A 303 -15.32 -23.03 -10.36
C ALA A 303 -16.63 -23.37 -9.62
N HIS A 304 -17.65 -23.85 -10.35
CA HIS A 304 -18.92 -24.28 -9.73
C HIS A 304 -18.75 -25.43 -8.73
N ARG A 305 -17.89 -26.42 -9.02
CA ARG A 305 -17.61 -27.54 -8.09
C ARG A 305 -16.91 -27.09 -6.82
N MET A 306 -16.04 -26.09 -6.92
CA MET A 306 -15.34 -25.46 -5.79
C MET A 306 -16.18 -24.37 -5.12
N GLY A 307 -17.43 -24.17 -5.55
CA GLY A 307 -18.30 -23.13 -5.00
C GLY A 307 -17.91 -21.71 -5.40
N ILE A 308 -16.97 -21.50 -6.32
CA ILE A 308 -16.57 -20.18 -6.79
C ILE A 308 -17.53 -19.69 -7.89
N VAL A 309 -18.08 -18.50 -7.70
CA VAL A 309 -18.89 -17.78 -8.66
C VAL A 309 -17.97 -17.23 -9.76
N TYR A 310 -18.24 -17.63 -11.00
CA TYR A 310 -17.56 -17.09 -12.18
C TYR A 310 -18.21 -15.77 -12.60
N GLY A 311 -17.42 -14.70 -12.71
CA GLY A 311 -17.81 -13.44 -13.33
C GLY A 311 -16.81 -13.01 -14.39
N THR A 312 -17.11 -11.90 -15.06
CA THR A 312 -16.26 -11.29 -16.09
C THR A 312 -16.10 -9.81 -15.83
N SER A 313 -15.03 -9.20 -16.36
CA SER A 313 -14.78 -7.77 -16.18
C SER A 313 -15.92 -6.92 -16.78
N HIS A 314 -15.95 -5.63 -16.44
CA HIS A 314 -17.02 -4.71 -16.83
C HIS A 314 -17.22 -4.51 -18.34
N GLN A 315 -16.27 -4.93 -19.18
CA GLN A 315 -16.35 -4.83 -20.64
C GLN A 315 -16.77 -6.15 -21.31
N GLU A 316 -16.98 -7.22 -20.53
CA GLU A 316 -17.19 -8.59 -21.00
C GLU A 316 -18.61 -9.06 -20.67
N PRO A 317 -19.65 -8.55 -21.35
CA PRO A 317 -21.01 -8.79 -20.94
C PRO A 317 -21.45 -10.24 -21.17
N MET A 318 -22.43 -10.66 -20.38
CA MET A 318 -23.13 -11.94 -20.52
C MET A 318 -22.24 -13.18 -20.31
N ALA A 319 -21.25 -13.06 -19.43
CA ALA A 319 -20.29 -14.12 -19.07
C ALA A 319 -19.44 -14.60 -20.26
N ARG A 320 -19.02 -13.67 -21.14
CA ARG A 320 -18.27 -13.94 -22.36
C ARG A 320 -16.95 -13.15 -22.37
N ASN A 321 -15.80 -13.84 -22.38
CA ASN A 321 -14.52 -13.14 -22.37
C ASN A 321 -14.22 -12.45 -23.70
N THR A 322 -13.51 -11.32 -23.67
CA THR A 322 -13.21 -10.51 -24.87
C THR A 322 -12.53 -11.30 -25.99
N PRO A 323 -11.53 -12.18 -25.73
CA PRO A 323 -10.91 -12.98 -26.78
C PRO A 323 -11.88 -13.94 -27.48
N GLU A 324 -13.02 -14.30 -26.85
CA GLU A 324 -14.04 -15.13 -27.51
C GLU A 324 -14.66 -14.42 -28.72
N TRP A 325 -14.92 -13.11 -28.61
CA TRP A 325 -15.42 -12.31 -29.73
C TRP A 325 -14.34 -12.16 -30.81
N ASN A 326 -13.13 -11.76 -30.41
CA ASN A 326 -12.04 -11.42 -31.33
C ASN A 326 -11.55 -12.62 -32.16
N THR A 327 -11.70 -13.83 -31.65
CA THR A 327 -11.21 -15.04 -32.32
C THR A 327 -12.26 -15.66 -33.25
N TRP A 328 -13.51 -15.76 -32.81
CA TRP A 328 -14.50 -16.64 -33.46
C TRP A 328 -15.75 -15.96 -33.98
N TYR A 329 -15.92 -14.68 -33.69
CA TYR A 329 -17.02 -13.89 -34.22
C TYR A 329 -16.47 -12.83 -35.18
N HIS A 330 -17.29 -12.45 -36.16
CA HIS A 330 -16.90 -11.49 -37.19
C HIS A 330 -17.92 -10.34 -37.28
N GLY A 331 -17.47 -9.21 -37.80
CA GLY A 331 -18.26 -7.99 -37.89
C GLY A 331 -17.96 -7.01 -36.74
N PRO A 332 -18.53 -5.79 -36.80
CA PRO A 332 -18.23 -4.75 -35.83
C PRO A 332 -18.82 -5.09 -34.46
N TRP A 333 -18.12 -4.71 -33.39
CA TRP A 333 -18.65 -4.71 -32.02
C TRP A 333 -19.55 -3.47 -31.82
N ASP A 334 -20.65 -3.45 -32.57
CA ASP A 334 -21.63 -2.37 -32.62
C ASP A 334 -23.04 -2.97 -32.66
N TYR A 335 -23.80 -2.73 -31.60
CA TYR A 335 -25.14 -3.30 -31.46
C TYR A 335 -26.18 -2.66 -32.40
N THR A 336 -25.91 -1.47 -32.95
CA THR A 336 -26.82 -0.79 -33.87
C THR A 336 -26.77 -1.41 -35.27
N THR A 337 -25.60 -1.89 -35.69
CA THR A 337 -25.37 -2.46 -37.04
C THR A 337 -25.21 -3.98 -37.04
N ASN A 338 -24.85 -4.60 -35.92
CA ASN A 338 -24.55 -6.03 -35.80
C ASN A 338 -25.34 -6.75 -34.69
N ARG A 339 -26.58 -6.29 -34.46
CA ARG A 339 -27.47 -6.73 -33.37
C ARG A 339 -27.64 -8.25 -33.25
N GLU A 340 -27.90 -8.92 -34.37
CA GLU A 340 -28.25 -10.34 -34.38
C GLU A 340 -27.07 -11.22 -33.98
N ASN A 341 -25.88 -10.91 -34.50
CA ASN A 341 -24.66 -11.65 -34.20
C ASN A 341 -24.24 -11.46 -32.73
N ILE A 342 -24.28 -10.23 -32.23
CA ILE A 342 -24.00 -9.93 -30.81
C ILE A 342 -25.03 -10.59 -29.89
N THR A 343 -26.32 -10.61 -30.29
CA THR A 343 -27.35 -11.33 -29.53
C THR A 343 -27.08 -12.84 -29.49
N ALA A 344 -26.62 -13.44 -30.59
CA ALA A 344 -26.25 -14.85 -30.64
C ALA A 344 -25.04 -15.14 -29.73
N TYR A 345 -24.03 -14.26 -29.76
CA TYR A 345 -22.88 -14.29 -28.85
C TYR A 345 -23.30 -14.30 -27.37
N TRP A 346 -24.19 -13.39 -26.97
CA TRP A 346 -24.70 -13.33 -25.60
C TRP A 346 -25.55 -14.54 -25.23
N ARG A 347 -26.42 -15.01 -26.14
CA ARG A 347 -27.27 -16.18 -25.89
C ARG A 347 -26.43 -17.41 -25.55
N TYR A 348 -25.34 -17.64 -26.29
CA TYR A 348 -24.47 -18.77 -26.02
C TYR A 348 -23.87 -18.74 -24.60
N GLY A 349 -23.44 -17.57 -24.11
CA GLY A 349 -22.94 -17.41 -22.73
C GLY A 349 -23.97 -17.82 -21.68
N VAL A 350 -25.22 -17.40 -21.84
CA VAL A 350 -26.32 -17.78 -20.93
C VAL A 350 -26.63 -19.27 -21.00
N GLU A 351 -26.64 -19.85 -22.20
CA GLU A 351 -26.93 -21.27 -22.36
C GLU A 351 -25.82 -22.16 -21.78
N ARG A 352 -24.55 -21.77 -21.93
CA ARG A 352 -23.38 -22.43 -21.33
C ARG A 352 -23.45 -22.41 -19.80
N ALA A 353 -23.89 -21.29 -19.22
CA ALA A 353 -23.91 -21.07 -17.77
C ALA A 353 -25.09 -21.76 -17.05
N ARG A 354 -25.97 -22.49 -17.74
CA ARG A 354 -27.17 -23.10 -17.13
C ARG A 354 -26.78 -24.08 -16.01
N GLY A 355 -27.28 -23.80 -14.80
CA GLY A 355 -27.03 -24.63 -13.62
C GLY A 355 -25.65 -24.43 -12.97
N LEU A 356 -24.87 -23.45 -13.44
CA LEU A 356 -23.55 -23.11 -12.90
C LEU A 356 -23.61 -21.79 -12.13
N ASP A 357 -22.70 -21.60 -11.17
CA ASP A 357 -22.59 -20.36 -10.40
C ASP A 357 -21.94 -19.29 -11.27
N THR A 358 -22.76 -18.48 -11.94
CA THR A 358 -22.32 -17.45 -12.87
C THR A 358 -22.98 -16.12 -12.58
N MET A 359 -22.16 -15.07 -12.48
CA MET A 359 -22.58 -13.68 -12.42
C MET A 359 -22.51 -13.05 -13.80
N PHE A 360 -23.55 -12.30 -14.17
CA PHE A 360 -23.66 -11.70 -15.49
C PHE A 360 -23.36 -10.20 -15.44
N THR A 361 -22.26 -9.82 -16.11
CA THR A 361 -21.97 -8.43 -16.46
C THR A 361 -22.99 -7.94 -17.49
N MET A 362 -23.67 -6.85 -17.18
CA MET A 362 -24.69 -6.23 -18.00
C MET A 362 -24.15 -4.99 -18.74
N SER A 363 -24.93 -4.47 -19.68
CA SER A 363 -24.57 -3.38 -20.59
C SER A 363 -23.52 -3.79 -21.63
N MET A 364 -22.93 -2.82 -22.34
CA MET A 364 -21.92 -3.05 -23.38
C MET A 364 -20.99 -1.84 -23.42
N ARG A 365 -19.68 -2.09 -23.28
CA ARG A 365 -18.61 -1.10 -23.53
C ARG A 365 -17.89 -1.43 -24.84
N GLY A 366 -17.07 -0.50 -25.32
CA GLY A 366 -16.24 -0.69 -26.50
C GLY A 366 -15.18 -1.76 -26.28
N ASN A 367 -14.78 -2.44 -27.36
CA ASN A 367 -13.81 -3.53 -27.31
C ASN A 367 -12.41 -3.02 -26.94
N GLY A 368 -11.74 -3.68 -25.99
CA GLY A 368 -10.39 -3.32 -25.53
C GLY A 368 -10.35 -2.17 -24.52
N ASP A 369 -11.30 -2.18 -23.57
CA ASP A 369 -11.52 -1.22 -22.49
C ASP A 369 -11.72 0.22 -22.98
N LYS A 370 -12.59 0.38 -23.97
CA LYS A 370 -12.91 1.67 -24.59
C LYS A 370 -14.36 2.05 -24.34
N ALA A 371 -14.66 3.35 -24.48
CA ALA A 371 -16.04 3.80 -24.62
C ALA A 371 -16.69 3.13 -25.84
N LEU A 372 -18.00 2.86 -25.76
CA LEU A 372 -18.75 2.31 -26.88
C LEU A 372 -19.03 3.43 -27.91
N ASP A 373 -18.56 3.23 -29.14
CA ASP A 373 -18.79 4.19 -30.23
C ASP A 373 -20.30 4.40 -30.48
N GLY A 374 -20.72 5.67 -30.53
CA GLY A 374 -22.14 6.02 -30.73
C GLY A 374 -23.06 5.75 -29.53
N ALA A 375 -22.51 5.39 -28.36
CA ALA A 375 -23.30 5.15 -27.16
C ALA A 375 -24.17 6.34 -26.77
N ASN A 376 -25.41 6.04 -26.44
CA ASN A 376 -26.36 6.97 -25.83
C ASN A 376 -27.25 6.20 -24.84
N ILE A 377 -27.93 6.95 -23.96
CA ILE A 377 -28.78 6.40 -22.89
C ILE A 377 -29.80 5.39 -23.44
N GLN A 378 -30.47 5.70 -24.55
CA GLN A 378 -31.49 4.83 -25.14
C GLN A 378 -30.87 3.50 -25.60
N LEU A 379 -29.74 3.55 -26.30
CA LEU A 379 -29.06 2.34 -26.79
C LEU A 379 -28.63 1.43 -25.63
N LEU A 380 -28.05 1.99 -24.57
CA LEU A 380 -27.64 1.20 -23.40
C LEU A 380 -28.83 0.55 -22.69
N GLN A 381 -29.96 1.26 -22.58
CA GLN A 381 -31.20 0.69 -22.04
C GLN A 381 -31.77 -0.43 -22.92
N GLU A 382 -31.74 -0.28 -24.25
CA GLU A 382 -32.17 -1.32 -25.19
C GLU A 382 -31.28 -2.57 -25.11
N ILE A 383 -29.96 -2.38 -24.98
CA ILE A 383 -28.99 -3.46 -24.78
C ILE A 383 -29.29 -4.22 -23.49
N MET A 384 -29.41 -3.50 -22.36
CA MET A 384 -29.70 -4.13 -21.06
C MET A 384 -31.05 -4.86 -21.07
N ALA A 385 -32.08 -4.28 -21.67
CA ALA A 385 -33.38 -4.93 -21.81
C ALA A 385 -33.27 -6.23 -22.63
N LYS A 386 -32.50 -6.21 -23.73
CA LYS A 386 -32.27 -7.42 -24.53
C LYS A 386 -31.51 -8.47 -23.74
N GLN A 387 -30.41 -8.11 -23.09
CA GLN A 387 -29.60 -9.01 -22.28
C GLN A 387 -30.44 -9.66 -21.18
N LYS A 388 -31.22 -8.86 -20.44
CA LYS A 388 -32.12 -9.33 -19.40
C LYS A 388 -33.16 -10.32 -19.93
N SER A 389 -33.69 -10.11 -21.14
CA SER A 389 -34.64 -11.04 -21.78
C SER A 389 -34.06 -12.42 -22.12
N LEU A 390 -32.73 -12.57 -22.14
CA LEU A 390 -32.05 -13.85 -22.39
C LEU A 390 -31.83 -14.64 -21.10
N LEU A 391 -31.82 -13.98 -19.94
CA LEU A 391 -31.49 -14.58 -18.65
C LEU A 391 -32.65 -15.44 -18.10
N PRO A 392 -32.35 -16.44 -17.25
CA PRO A 392 -33.38 -17.26 -16.64
C PRO A 392 -34.23 -16.44 -15.66
N HIS A 393 -35.54 -16.69 -15.69
CA HIS A 393 -36.52 -16.09 -14.79
C HIS A 393 -37.08 -17.13 -13.82
N GLU A 394 -37.50 -16.69 -12.63
CA GLU A 394 -38.15 -17.56 -11.65
C GLU A 394 -39.48 -18.12 -12.21
N VAL A 395 -39.72 -19.43 -12.07
CA VAL A 395 -40.87 -20.14 -12.66
C VAL A 395 -42.17 -19.96 -11.84
N VAL A 396 -42.11 -19.32 -10.67
CA VAL A 396 -43.26 -19.19 -9.77
C VAL A 396 -44.16 -18.02 -10.19
N ARG A 397 -45.42 -18.35 -10.55
CA ARG A 397 -46.59 -17.46 -10.77
C ARG A 397 -46.26 -16.03 -11.26
N ASN A 398 -46.09 -15.86 -12.57
CA ASN A 398 -45.96 -14.55 -13.24
C ASN A 398 -44.79 -13.66 -12.75
N ALA A 399 -43.70 -14.23 -12.23
CA ALA A 399 -42.53 -13.43 -11.83
C ALA A 399 -41.71 -12.96 -13.05
N SER A 400 -41.53 -11.65 -13.20
CA SER A 400 -40.58 -11.01 -14.14
C SER A 400 -39.14 -10.95 -13.61
N LYS A 401 -38.88 -11.54 -12.44
CA LYS A 401 -37.60 -11.48 -11.72
C LYS A 401 -36.58 -12.45 -12.32
N VAL A 402 -35.37 -11.95 -12.59
CA VAL A 402 -34.22 -12.76 -13.04
C VAL A 402 -33.64 -13.51 -11.85
N SER A 403 -33.31 -14.79 -12.04
CA SER A 403 -32.86 -15.67 -10.95
C SER A 403 -31.34 -15.74 -10.75
N VAL A 404 -30.56 -15.01 -11.55
CA VAL A 404 -29.10 -14.99 -11.52
C VAL A 404 -28.57 -13.61 -11.12
N PRO A 405 -27.40 -13.53 -10.46
CA PRO A 405 -26.80 -12.25 -10.09
C PRO A 405 -26.37 -11.47 -11.34
N MET A 406 -26.70 -10.18 -11.35
CA MET A 406 -26.40 -9.25 -12.43
C MET A 406 -25.69 -8.02 -11.87
N MET A 407 -24.66 -7.56 -12.55
CA MET A 407 -23.95 -6.34 -12.19
C MET A 407 -23.85 -5.40 -13.38
N MET A 408 -23.77 -4.10 -13.11
CA MET A 408 -23.33 -3.09 -14.07
C MET A 408 -22.25 -2.23 -13.40
N CYS A 409 -21.06 -2.20 -14.00
CA CYS A 409 -19.94 -1.45 -13.47
C CYS A 409 -19.97 -0.05 -14.04
N LEU A 410 -20.03 0.93 -13.15
CA LEU A 410 -20.07 2.35 -13.47
C LEU A 410 -18.63 2.85 -13.60
N TYR A 411 -17.91 2.31 -14.59
CA TYR A 411 -16.51 2.63 -14.86
C TYR A 411 -16.42 3.82 -15.82
N THR A 412 -15.60 4.82 -15.46
CA THR A 412 -15.27 5.98 -16.31
C THR A 412 -16.48 6.67 -16.94
N GLU A 413 -16.66 6.59 -18.26
CA GLU A 413 -17.75 7.24 -19.01
C GLU A 413 -19.13 6.66 -18.68
N VAL A 414 -19.21 5.39 -18.26
CA VAL A 414 -20.48 4.73 -17.93
C VAL A 414 -21.12 5.37 -16.70
N GLN A 415 -20.29 5.79 -15.73
CA GLN A 415 -20.76 6.59 -14.61
C GLN A 415 -21.31 7.95 -15.08
N GLY A 416 -20.71 8.55 -16.12
CA GLY A 416 -21.22 9.77 -16.75
C GLY A 416 -22.66 9.59 -17.26
N TYR A 417 -22.93 8.52 -18.01
CA TYR A 417 -24.29 8.23 -18.50
C TYR A 417 -25.29 8.02 -17.36
N TYR A 418 -24.88 7.38 -16.28
CA TYR A 418 -25.72 7.22 -15.08
C TYR A 418 -26.04 8.56 -14.43
N ASN A 419 -25.05 9.44 -14.27
CA ASN A 419 -25.26 10.80 -13.76
C ASN A 419 -26.16 11.64 -14.68
N GLU A 420 -26.16 11.39 -15.99
CA GLU A 420 -27.00 12.05 -16.99
C GLU A 420 -28.43 11.47 -17.10
N GLY A 421 -28.75 10.43 -16.31
CA GLY A 421 -30.10 9.89 -16.19
C GLY A 421 -30.34 8.51 -16.81
N LEU A 422 -29.28 7.77 -17.16
CA LEU A 422 -29.38 6.37 -17.59
C LEU A 422 -30.13 5.53 -16.55
N GLN A 423 -31.24 4.92 -16.97
CA GLN A 423 -32.05 4.06 -16.10
C GLN A 423 -31.47 2.64 -16.07
N VAL A 424 -30.89 2.25 -14.94
CA VAL A 424 -30.41 0.89 -14.69
C VAL A 424 -31.46 0.11 -13.89
N PRO A 425 -31.96 -1.04 -14.36
CA PRO A 425 -32.91 -1.87 -13.62
C PRO A 425 -32.49 -2.10 -12.15
N ASP A 426 -33.45 -2.00 -11.25
CA ASP A 426 -33.23 -1.95 -9.79
C ASP A 426 -32.67 -3.23 -9.17
N ASP A 427 -32.79 -4.36 -9.86
CA ASP A 427 -32.25 -5.67 -9.50
C ASP A 427 -30.82 -5.92 -10.01
N ILE A 428 -30.24 -4.98 -10.76
CA ILE A 428 -28.82 -5.02 -11.15
C ILE A 428 -27.99 -4.29 -10.09
N THR A 429 -26.96 -4.96 -9.57
CA THR A 429 -25.99 -4.36 -8.65
C THR A 429 -25.20 -3.26 -9.36
N LEU A 430 -25.15 -2.06 -8.75
CA LEU A 430 -24.28 -0.99 -9.22
C LEU A 430 -22.88 -1.20 -8.65
N LEU A 431 -21.93 -1.58 -9.49
CA LEU A 431 -20.54 -1.74 -9.10
C LEU A 431 -19.81 -0.41 -9.32
N TRP A 432 -19.55 0.32 -8.23
CA TRP A 432 -18.74 1.53 -8.22
C TRP A 432 -17.26 1.18 -8.29
N THR A 433 -16.44 2.17 -8.60
CA THR A 433 -15.02 1.98 -8.89
C THR A 433 -14.18 2.93 -8.05
N ASP A 434 -12.98 2.51 -7.69
CA ASP A 434 -11.92 3.47 -7.39
C ASP A 434 -11.45 4.15 -8.67
N ASP A 435 -10.47 5.04 -8.55
CA ASP A 435 -9.90 5.81 -9.66
C ASP A 435 -8.81 5.06 -10.42
N ASN A 436 -8.66 3.75 -10.17
CA ASN A 436 -7.56 2.88 -10.58
C ASN A 436 -6.26 3.04 -9.78
N PHE A 437 -6.23 3.87 -8.73
CA PHE A 437 -5.06 4.05 -7.86
C PHE A 437 -5.41 3.90 -6.37
N GLY A 438 -6.59 3.36 -6.07
CA GLY A 438 -7.06 3.11 -4.72
C GLY A 438 -7.94 4.21 -4.11
N PHE A 439 -8.38 5.23 -4.85
CA PHE A 439 -9.25 6.29 -4.31
C PHE A 439 -10.68 6.19 -4.86
N ILE A 440 -11.67 6.06 -3.99
CA ILE A 440 -13.07 5.86 -4.38
C ILE A 440 -13.61 7.06 -5.18
N ARG A 441 -14.23 6.77 -6.33
CA ARG A 441 -14.79 7.80 -7.21
C ARG A 441 -16.15 8.32 -6.75
N ARG A 442 -17.03 7.43 -6.25
CA ARG A 442 -18.40 7.77 -5.85
C ARG A 442 -18.96 6.75 -4.86
N ASN A 443 -19.75 7.25 -3.92
CA ASN A 443 -20.59 6.47 -3.04
C ASN A 443 -22.05 6.48 -3.49
N PRO A 444 -22.82 5.40 -3.21
CA PRO A 444 -24.26 5.41 -3.35
C PRO A 444 -24.90 6.57 -2.57
N THR A 445 -25.92 7.20 -3.15
CA THR A 445 -26.79 8.15 -2.47
C THR A 445 -27.71 7.43 -1.48
N GLU A 446 -28.25 8.15 -0.49
CA GLU A 446 -29.23 7.58 0.45
C GLU A 446 -30.48 7.04 -0.25
N HIS A 447 -30.86 7.61 -1.39
CA HIS A 447 -31.95 7.09 -2.19
C HIS A 447 -31.58 5.73 -2.80
N GLU A 448 -30.45 5.65 -3.50
CA GLU A 448 -29.97 4.40 -4.14
C GLU A 448 -29.81 3.26 -3.13
N LYS A 449 -29.27 3.55 -1.93
CA LYS A 449 -29.14 2.57 -0.84
C LYS A 449 -30.48 1.96 -0.40
N ARG A 450 -31.57 2.73 -0.46
CA ARG A 450 -32.89 2.33 0.05
C ARG A 450 -33.80 1.76 -1.03
N SER A 451 -33.68 2.24 -2.27
CA SER A 451 -34.60 1.91 -3.36
C SER A 451 -34.16 0.72 -4.20
N ARG A 452 -32.85 0.40 -4.24
CA ARG A 452 -32.31 -0.61 -5.14
C ARG A 452 -32.06 -1.95 -4.43
N PRO A 453 -32.89 -2.99 -4.64
CA PRO A 453 -32.66 -4.33 -4.10
C PRO A 453 -31.40 -5.02 -4.66
N GLY A 454 -30.89 -4.59 -5.82
CA GLY A 454 -29.59 -5.05 -6.34
C GLY A 454 -28.39 -4.51 -5.57
N GLY A 455 -28.59 -3.51 -4.70
CA GLY A 455 -27.54 -2.89 -3.88
C GLY A 455 -26.37 -2.30 -4.68
N ALA A 456 -25.23 -2.17 -4.02
CA ALA A 456 -24.02 -1.60 -4.59
C ALA A 456 -22.76 -2.37 -4.17
N GLY A 457 -21.70 -2.26 -4.97
CA GLY A 457 -20.40 -2.84 -4.69
C GLY A 457 -19.25 -1.93 -5.09
N LEU A 458 -18.01 -2.40 -4.89
CA LEU A 458 -16.77 -1.72 -5.21
C LEU A 458 -15.83 -2.61 -6.05
N TYR A 459 -15.31 -2.06 -7.14
CA TYR A 459 -14.14 -2.53 -7.87
C TYR A 459 -12.92 -1.66 -7.50
N TYR A 460 -11.86 -2.27 -6.99
CA TYR A 460 -10.68 -1.63 -6.40
C TYR A 460 -9.38 -2.15 -7.02
N HIS A 461 -8.29 -1.38 -7.00
CA HIS A 461 -7.05 -1.75 -7.67
C HIS A 461 -5.85 -1.90 -6.71
N ALA A 462 -5.19 -3.06 -6.78
CA ALA A 462 -3.83 -3.28 -6.28
C ALA A 462 -2.77 -3.27 -7.40
N ASP A 463 -3.22 -3.31 -8.66
CA ASP A 463 -2.43 -3.28 -9.90
C ASP A 463 -3.22 -2.52 -10.97
N TYR A 464 -2.55 -1.87 -11.93
CA TYR A 464 -3.24 -1.15 -13.00
C TYR A 464 -2.38 -0.90 -14.25
N VAL A 465 -3.02 -1.07 -15.42
CA VAL A 465 -2.52 -0.67 -16.74
C VAL A 465 -3.28 0.54 -17.27
N GLY A 466 -2.69 1.73 -17.14
CA GLY A 466 -3.24 2.95 -17.72
C GLY A 466 -2.57 4.24 -17.26
N PRO A 467 -3.12 5.41 -17.62
CA PRO A 467 -2.58 6.71 -17.24
C PRO A 467 -2.82 7.04 -15.76
N PRO A 468 -1.98 7.90 -15.15
CA PRO A 468 -0.79 8.55 -15.70
C PRO A 468 0.44 7.63 -15.86
N ARG A 469 0.44 6.48 -15.16
CA ARG A 469 1.49 5.46 -15.20
C ARG A 469 0.94 4.11 -14.74
N ALA A 470 1.22 3.07 -15.50
CA ALA A 470 0.98 1.71 -15.06
C ALA A 470 1.87 1.38 -13.85
N TYR A 471 1.33 0.61 -12.90
CA TYR A 471 2.09 0.08 -11.75
C TYR A 471 1.76 -1.40 -11.61
N LYS A 472 2.78 -2.25 -11.81
CA LYS A 472 2.62 -3.66 -12.13
C LYS A 472 3.60 -4.62 -11.44
N TRP A 473 4.68 -4.06 -10.90
CA TRP A 473 5.86 -4.86 -10.59
C TRP A 473 5.87 -5.46 -9.18
N VAL A 474 5.61 -4.63 -8.16
CA VAL A 474 5.66 -5.00 -6.75
C VAL A 474 4.52 -4.37 -5.98
N ASN A 475 4.26 -4.84 -4.75
CA ASN A 475 3.25 -4.25 -3.90
C ASN A 475 3.50 -2.75 -3.63
N THR A 476 2.50 -1.93 -3.97
CA THR A 476 2.44 -0.49 -3.70
C THR A 476 1.19 -0.08 -2.91
N VAL A 477 0.42 -1.05 -2.41
CA VAL A 477 -0.78 -0.84 -1.61
C VAL A 477 -0.39 -0.73 -0.14
N ASN A 478 -0.60 0.45 0.42
CA ASN A 478 -0.47 0.70 1.85
C ASN A 478 -1.78 0.31 2.56
N LEU A 479 -1.70 -0.58 3.55
CA LEU A 479 -2.89 -1.15 4.19
C LEU A 479 -3.73 -0.10 4.91
N ILE A 480 -3.11 0.95 5.47
CA ILE A 480 -3.87 2.01 6.16
C ILE A 480 -4.64 2.90 5.16
N ASN A 481 -4.10 3.10 3.95
CA ASN A 481 -4.81 3.78 2.87
C ASN A 481 -6.00 2.92 2.39
N ALA A 482 -5.76 1.62 2.18
CA ALA A 482 -6.82 0.68 1.80
C ALA A 482 -7.92 0.60 2.87
N TRP A 483 -7.55 0.53 4.15
CA TRP A 483 -8.51 0.53 5.26
C TRP A 483 -9.39 1.78 5.25
N GLU A 484 -8.80 2.97 5.11
CA GLU A 484 -9.56 4.23 5.12
C GLU A 484 -10.58 4.27 3.98
N GLN A 485 -10.19 3.87 2.77
CA GLN A 485 -11.07 3.82 1.60
C GLN A 485 -12.14 2.72 1.72
N LEU A 486 -11.77 1.50 2.09
CA LEU A 486 -12.73 0.40 2.25
C LEU A 486 -13.71 0.66 3.41
N ASN A 487 -13.27 1.31 4.48
CA ASN A 487 -14.15 1.74 5.56
C ASN A 487 -15.18 2.78 5.06
N VAL A 488 -14.79 3.71 4.18
CA VAL A 488 -15.72 4.61 3.49
C VAL A 488 -16.72 3.82 2.65
N ALA A 489 -16.29 2.86 1.84
CA ALA A 489 -17.15 2.08 0.95
C ALA A 489 -18.17 1.22 1.72
N PHE A 490 -17.70 0.39 2.66
CA PHE A 490 -18.53 -0.59 3.35
C PHE A 490 -19.52 0.08 4.30
N LEU A 491 -19.14 1.15 5.01
CA LEU A 491 -20.08 1.93 5.81
C LEU A 491 -21.11 2.70 4.95
N ASN A 492 -20.83 2.90 3.66
CA ASN A 492 -21.77 3.45 2.69
C ASN A 492 -22.52 2.36 1.88
N ALA A 493 -22.66 1.16 2.43
CA ALA A 493 -23.47 0.06 1.88
C ALA A 493 -23.02 -0.44 0.49
N GLN A 494 -21.73 -0.32 0.17
CA GLN A 494 -21.12 -1.00 -0.98
C GLN A 494 -20.74 -2.45 -0.61
N THR A 495 -21.73 -3.27 -0.26
CA THR A 495 -21.53 -4.60 0.35
C THR A 495 -22.09 -5.76 -0.47
N GLU A 496 -22.60 -5.53 -1.68
CA GLU A 496 -23.04 -6.63 -2.55
C GLU A 496 -21.85 -7.29 -3.27
N ILE A 497 -20.90 -6.49 -3.78
CA ILE A 497 -19.73 -6.99 -4.51
C ILE A 497 -18.48 -6.24 -4.04
N PHE A 498 -17.41 -6.96 -3.72
CA PHE A 498 -16.06 -6.42 -3.61
C PHE A 498 -15.14 -7.19 -4.57
N MET A 499 -14.51 -6.47 -5.48
CA MET A 499 -13.61 -7.02 -6.48
C MET A 499 -12.28 -6.27 -6.43
N LEU A 500 -11.18 -7.00 -6.28
CA LEU A 500 -9.83 -6.44 -6.28
C LEU A 500 -9.07 -6.83 -7.56
N ASN A 501 -8.66 -5.88 -8.39
CA ASN A 501 -7.62 -6.14 -9.40
C ASN A 501 -6.30 -6.42 -8.69
N VAL A 502 -5.75 -7.61 -8.89
CA VAL A 502 -4.52 -8.08 -8.24
C VAL A 502 -3.36 -8.27 -9.21
N GLY A 503 -3.52 -7.84 -10.47
CA GLY A 503 -2.55 -8.09 -11.52
C GLY A 503 -2.25 -9.58 -11.65
N ASP A 504 -0.98 -9.90 -11.50
CA ASP A 504 -0.41 -11.25 -11.55
C ASP A 504 -0.67 -12.11 -10.28
N LEU A 505 -1.47 -11.65 -9.31
CA LEU A 505 -1.68 -12.20 -7.95
C LEU A 505 -0.46 -12.05 -7.03
N LYS A 506 0.74 -12.40 -7.49
CA LYS A 506 2.00 -12.13 -6.76
C LYS A 506 2.65 -10.87 -7.34
N PRO A 507 3.27 -9.99 -6.52
CA PRO A 507 3.55 -10.15 -5.10
C PRO A 507 2.67 -9.24 -4.21
N VAL A 508 1.35 -9.28 -4.40
CA VAL A 508 0.36 -8.48 -3.62
C VAL A 508 -0.44 -9.33 -2.62
N GLU A 509 0.16 -10.40 -2.10
CA GLU A 509 -0.48 -11.37 -1.20
C GLU A 509 -1.03 -10.71 0.07
N VAL A 510 -0.24 -9.82 0.70
CA VAL A 510 -0.63 -9.15 1.95
C VAL A 510 -1.86 -8.24 1.75
N PRO A 511 -1.88 -7.34 0.74
CA PRO A 511 -3.09 -6.60 0.38
C PRO A 511 -4.31 -7.50 0.11
N ILE A 512 -4.16 -8.55 -0.71
CA ILE A 512 -5.26 -9.49 -1.01
C ILE A 512 -5.86 -10.04 0.29
N HIS A 513 -5.01 -10.54 1.18
CA HIS A 513 -5.44 -11.13 2.46
C HIS A 513 -6.14 -10.07 3.33
N PHE A 514 -5.58 -8.88 3.44
CA PHE A 514 -6.14 -7.80 4.24
C PHE A 514 -7.53 -7.37 3.74
N THR A 515 -7.65 -7.07 2.46
CA THR A 515 -8.90 -6.54 1.90
C THR A 515 -10.01 -7.59 1.86
N LEU A 516 -9.67 -8.87 1.60
CA LEU A 516 -10.66 -9.95 1.68
C LEU A 516 -11.07 -10.26 3.12
N SER A 517 -10.15 -10.10 4.10
CA SER A 517 -10.50 -10.17 5.52
C SER A 517 -11.50 -9.07 5.87
N MET A 518 -11.27 -7.82 5.44
CA MET A 518 -12.24 -6.74 5.64
C MET A 518 -13.60 -7.00 4.99
N ALA A 519 -13.61 -7.59 3.78
CA ALA A 519 -14.83 -7.93 3.07
C ALA A 519 -15.59 -9.10 3.72
N TYR A 520 -14.89 -10.00 4.41
CA TYR A 520 -15.50 -11.11 5.17
C TYR A 520 -16.03 -10.62 6.53
N ASP A 521 -15.15 -10.01 7.34
CA ASP A 521 -15.45 -9.48 8.68
C ASP A 521 -14.50 -8.32 9.04
N ASN A 522 -15.04 -7.12 9.21
CA ASN A 522 -14.30 -5.94 9.63
C ASN A 522 -14.51 -5.54 11.09
N THR A 523 -15.17 -6.38 11.92
CA THR A 523 -15.52 -6.03 13.30
C THR A 523 -14.31 -5.79 14.20
N ALA A 524 -13.15 -6.36 13.88
CA ALA A 524 -11.88 -6.11 14.55
C ALA A 524 -11.10 -4.90 13.99
N LEU A 525 -11.61 -4.25 12.93
CA LEU A 525 -10.93 -3.18 12.18
C LEU A 525 -11.72 -1.86 12.26
N THR A 526 -12.23 -1.51 13.44
CA THR A 526 -13.02 -0.28 13.63
C THR A 526 -12.17 0.98 13.75
N HIS A 527 -10.90 0.84 14.14
CA HIS A 527 -9.94 1.94 14.27
C HIS A 527 -8.70 1.71 13.38
N ALA A 528 -8.07 2.80 12.99
CA ALA A 528 -6.88 2.81 12.15
C ALA A 528 -5.73 2.02 12.80
N ALA A 529 -5.60 2.11 14.13
CA ALA A 529 -4.60 1.37 14.89
C ALA A 529 -4.74 -0.16 14.76
N ASN A 530 -5.95 -0.68 14.51
CA ASN A 530 -6.19 -2.12 14.38
C ASN A 530 -5.54 -2.72 13.12
N VAL A 531 -5.26 -1.91 12.09
CA VAL A 531 -4.54 -2.36 10.89
C VAL A 531 -3.13 -2.84 11.24
N SER A 532 -2.47 -2.17 12.18
CA SER A 532 -1.15 -2.59 12.67
C SER A 532 -1.25 -3.94 13.38
N SER A 533 -2.23 -4.09 14.28
CA SER A 533 -2.47 -5.35 15.00
C SER A 533 -2.82 -6.50 14.07
N TRP A 534 -3.61 -6.25 13.01
CA TRP A 534 -3.92 -7.27 12.01
C TRP A 534 -2.65 -7.76 11.31
N LEU A 535 -1.74 -6.85 10.94
CA LEU A 535 -0.49 -7.22 10.27
C LEU A 535 0.47 -7.98 11.21
N ASP A 536 0.50 -7.60 12.49
CA ASP A 536 1.25 -8.32 13.52
C ASP A 536 0.74 -9.77 13.65
N THR A 537 -0.58 -9.96 13.70
CA THR A 537 -1.22 -11.28 13.71
C THR A 537 -0.95 -12.06 12.43
N TRP A 538 -1.04 -11.42 11.26
CA TRP A 538 -0.72 -12.05 9.98
C TRP A 538 0.73 -12.56 9.96
N ALA A 539 1.68 -11.75 10.45
CA ALA A 539 3.09 -12.15 10.52
C ALA A 539 3.29 -13.32 11.49
N ALA A 540 2.61 -13.31 12.64
CA ALA A 540 2.64 -14.40 13.61
C ALA A 540 2.08 -15.71 13.02
N LYS A 541 0.95 -15.65 12.31
CA LYS A 541 0.34 -16.83 11.67
C LYS A 541 1.17 -17.35 10.49
N THR A 542 1.88 -16.47 9.78
CA THR A 542 2.66 -16.82 8.59
C THR A 542 4.06 -17.33 8.93
N PHE A 543 4.76 -16.66 9.86
CA PHE A 543 6.17 -16.95 10.17
C PHE A 543 6.39 -17.50 11.57
N GLY A 544 5.32 -17.68 12.36
CA GLY A 544 5.43 -17.98 13.78
C GLY A 544 5.89 -16.76 14.57
N ARG A 545 5.75 -16.78 15.90
CA ARG A 545 6.18 -15.64 16.72
C ARG A 545 7.70 -15.42 16.71
N GLY A 546 8.47 -16.49 16.49
CA GLY A 546 9.93 -16.48 16.55
C GLY A 546 10.48 -16.21 17.95
N ALA A 547 11.80 -16.12 18.08
CA ALA A 547 12.44 -15.78 19.35
C ALA A 547 12.28 -14.28 19.62
N ARG A 548 11.84 -13.87 20.82
CA ARG A 548 11.66 -12.44 21.16
C ARG A 548 10.72 -11.68 20.21
N ASP A 549 9.63 -12.32 19.80
CA ASP A 549 8.58 -11.71 18.97
C ASP A 549 9.07 -11.15 17.62
N GLU A 550 9.94 -11.89 16.93
CA GLU A 550 10.47 -11.57 15.59
C GLU A 550 9.39 -11.22 14.55
N HIS A 551 8.22 -11.85 14.64
CA HIS A 551 7.06 -11.53 13.78
C HIS A 551 6.68 -10.05 13.79
N LEU A 552 6.83 -9.35 14.91
CA LEU A 552 6.52 -7.91 15.00
C LEU A 552 7.46 -7.09 14.12
N LYS A 553 8.73 -7.51 14.02
CA LYS A 553 9.66 -6.82 13.15
C LYS A 553 9.44 -7.18 11.68
N ILE A 554 9.00 -8.40 11.38
CA ILE A 554 8.56 -8.78 10.03
C ILE A 554 7.37 -7.91 9.61
N ALA A 555 6.36 -7.78 10.48
CA ALA A 555 5.21 -6.90 10.26
C ALA A 555 5.65 -5.44 10.06
N ALA A 556 6.64 -4.96 10.83
CA ALA A 556 7.21 -3.63 10.64
C ALA A 556 7.90 -3.45 9.28
N VAL A 557 8.64 -4.46 8.79
CA VAL A 557 9.25 -4.42 7.44
C VAL A 557 8.16 -4.40 6.35
N VAL A 558 7.12 -5.22 6.49
CA VAL A 558 5.99 -5.27 5.55
C VAL A 558 5.21 -3.96 5.50
N ARG A 559 4.93 -3.38 6.67
CA ARG A 559 4.35 -2.04 6.80
C ARG A 559 5.25 -0.97 6.19
N GLY A 560 6.56 -1.07 6.44
CA GLY A 560 7.55 -0.12 5.96
C GLY A 560 7.66 -0.09 4.43
N TYR A 561 7.88 -1.24 3.77
CA TYR A 561 8.05 -1.23 2.32
C TYR A 561 6.74 -0.88 1.60
N SER A 562 5.59 -1.32 2.11
CA SER A 562 4.28 -1.02 1.49
C SER A 562 3.99 0.47 1.55
N TRP A 563 4.26 1.12 2.69
CA TRP A 563 4.18 2.57 2.80
C TRP A 563 5.18 3.28 1.87
N LEU A 564 6.47 2.93 1.92
CA LEU A 564 7.50 3.61 1.11
C LEU A 564 7.24 3.47 -0.40
N ASN A 565 6.77 2.31 -0.87
CA ASN A 565 6.35 2.11 -2.27
C ASN A 565 5.05 2.86 -2.61
N SER A 566 4.16 3.10 -1.63
CA SER A 566 2.93 3.87 -1.87
C SER A 566 3.18 5.37 -2.00
N ARG A 567 4.27 5.89 -1.42
CA ARG A 567 4.65 7.32 -1.50
C ARG A 567 4.72 7.79 -2.95
N ILE A 568 5.50 7.08 -3.76
CA ILE A 568 5.60 7.23 -5.20
C ILE A 568 5.76 5.80 -5.74
N LYS A 569 4.86 5.40 -6.66
CA LYS A 569 4.90 4.05 -7.26
C LYS A 569 6.29 3.82 -7.90
N PRO A 570 6.90 2.63 -7.79
CA PRO A 570 8.25 2.35 -8.31
C PRO A 570 8.46 2.80 -9.77
N GLU A 571 7.47 2.57 -10.64
CA GLU A 571 7.50 2.91 -12.07
C GLU A 571 7.40 4.43 -12.34
N LEU A 572 7.06 5.24 -11.32
CA LEU A 572 7.07 6.71 -11.34
C LEU A 572 8.38 7.30 -10.79
N VAL A 573 9.18 6.53 -10.04
CA VAL A 573 10.44 7.02 -9.48
C VAL A 573 11.44 7.29 -10.61
N ASN A 574 12.09 8.44 -10.56
CA ASN A 574 13.12 8.86 -11.50
C ASN A 574 14.22 9.68 -10.81
N ALA A 575 15.23 10.11 -11.58
CA ALA A 575 16.41 10.83 -11.09
C ALA A 575 16.14 12.20 -10.42
N THR A 576 14.93 12.73 -10.56
CA THR A 576 14.49 14.01 -9.98
C THR A 576 13.42 13.85 -8.91
N THR A 577 12.94 12.62 -8.65
CA THR A 577 11.91 12.34 -7.64
C THR A 577 12.38 12.74 -6.24
N TRP A 578 13.61 12.39 -5.85
CA TRP A 578 14.17 12.77 -4.56
C TRP A 578 15.25 13.82 -4.75
N SER A 579 15.09 14.97 -4.11
CA SER A 579 16.06 16.06 -4.20
C SER A 579 17.40 15.64 -3.61
N VAL A 580 18.45 15.68 -4.42
CA VAL A 580 19.84 15.47 -4.01
C VAL A 580 20.53 16.77 -3.55
N VAL A 581 19.80 17.90 -3.51
CA VAL A 581 20.33 19.22 -3.13
C VAL A 581 19.53 19.92 -2.04
N GLN A 582 18.21 19.70 -1.95
CA GLN A 582 17.37 20.37 -0.96
C GLN A 582 17.02 19.42 0.19
N HIS A 583 17.11 19.96 1.41
CA HIS A 583 16.57 19.36 2.64
C HIS A 583 17.09 17.96 3.02
N ALA A 584 18.16 17.46 2.39
CA ALA A 584 18.63 16.08 2.50
C ALA A 584 17.51 15.06 2.22
N GLU A 585 16.62 15.37 1.26
CA GLU A 585 15.47 14.53 0.95
C GLU A 585 15.88 13.15 0.47
N ALA A 586 16.84 13.07 -0.46
CA ALA A 586 17.37 11.79 -0.94
C ALA A 586 17.97 10.94 0.20
N GLU A 587 18.80 11.55 1.06
CA GLU A 587 19.42 10.88 2.19
C GLU A 587 18.35 10.37 3.18
N GLY A 588 17.34 11.19 3.48
CA GLY A 588 16.24 10.81 4.36
C GLY A 588 15.41 9.65 3.81
N VAL A 589 15.14 9.62 2.50
CA VAL A 589 14.44 8.51 1.85
C VAL A 589 15.27 7.24 1.88
N LEU A 590 16.57 7.31 1.55
CA LEU A 590 17.44 6.13 1.57
C LEU A 590 17.63 5.57 2.99
N ALA A 591 17.74 6.43 4.00
CA ALA A 591 17.84 6.01 5.40
C ALA A 591 16.61 5.20 5.84
N ARG A 592 15.40 5.60 5.42
CA ARG A 592 14.17 4.82 5.70
C ARG A 592 14.21 3.44 5.07
N TRP A 593 14.80 3.29 3.88
CA TRP A 593 14.99 1.97 3.28
C TRP A 593 16.04 1.13 4.02
N ASP A 594 17.09 1.74 4.55
CA ASP A 594 18.12 1.06 5.33
C ASP A 594 17.59 0.56 6.70
N GLU A 595 16.63 1.27 7.30
CA GLU A 595 15.92 0.82 8.52
C GLU A 595 15.17 -0.52 8.32
N LEU A 596 14.78 -0.84 7.08
CA LEU A 596 13.97 -2.01 6.75
C LEU A 596 14.77 -3.22 6.28
N VAL A 597 16.12 -3.14 6.24
CA VAL A 597 16.93 -4.23 5.67
C VAL A 597 16.60 -5.56 6.36
N PRO A 598 16.13 -6.58 5.60
CA PRO A 598 15.72 -7.85 6.16
C PRO A 598 16.95 -8.64 6.64
N TYR A 599 16.90 -9.18 7.86
CA TYR A 599 18.01 -9.89 8.51
C TYR A 599 17.83 -11.41 8.62
N PHE A 600 16.65 -11.94 8.34
CA PHE A 600 16.41 -13.39 8.40
C PHE A 600 16.87 -14.05 7.11
N ARG A 601 18.00 -14.78 7.10
CA ARG A 601 18.46 -15.59 5.95
C ARG A 601 18.55 -17.05 6.31
N GLY A 602 18.15 -17.94 5.39
CA GLY A 602 18.35 -19.39 5.53
C GLY A 602 17.49 -20.08 6.59
N THR A 603 16.35 -19.51 6.97
CA THR A 603 15.35 -20.15 7.85
C THR A 603 14.57 -21.23 7.09
N GLU A 604 13.84 -22.10 7.80
CA GLU A 604 12.99 -23.14 7.17
C GLU A 604 11.91 -22.55 6.24
N ASN A 605 11.43 -21.35 6.56
CA ASN A 605 10.50 -20.56 5.74
C ASN A 605 11.20 -19.50 4.88
N TRP A 606 12.46 -19.73 4.48
CA TRP A 606 13.23 -18.75 3.70
C TRP A 606 12.55 -18.38 2.38
N ASP A 607 12.00 -19.33 1.63
CA ASP A 607 11.35 -19.03 0.35
C ASP A 607 10.15 -18.10 0.56
N ALA A 608 9.32 -18.37 1.58
CA ALA A 608 8.20 -17.51 1.98
C ALA A 608 8.66 -16.13 2.43
N PHE A 609 9.71 -16.08 3.27
CA PHE A 609 10.26 -14.82 3.77
C PHE A 609 10.87 -13.98 2.64
N TYR A 610 11.60 -14.61 1.72
CA TYR A 610 12.20 -13.88 0.61
C TYR A 610 11.15 -13.27 -0.29
N GLN A 611 10.12 -14.02 -0.67
CA GLN A 611 9.10 -13.52 -1.60
C GLN A 611 8.12 -12.51 -0.97
N LEU A 612 7.74 -12.69 0.30
CA LEU A 612 6.76 -11.82 0.97
C LEU A 612 7.38 -10.61 1.66
N VAL A 613 8.67 -10.67 2.02
CA VAL A 613 9.32 -9.65 2.85
C VAL A 613 10.59 -9.14 2.20
N ALA A 614 11.56 -10.02 1.91
CA ALA A 614 12.89 -9.55 1.55
C ALA A 614 12.97 -8.92 0.15
N TYR A 615 12.42 -9.59 -0.87
CA TYR A 615 12.44 -9.12 -2.25
C TYR A 615 11.79 -7.74 -2.43
N PRO A 616 10.52 -7.50 -2.04
CA PRO A 616 9.90 -6.19 -2.24
C PRO A 616 10.66 -5.07 -1.51
N THR A 617 11.28 -5.35 -0.35
CA THR A 617 12.13 -4.36 0.33
C THR A 617 13.45 -4.12 -0.40
N LEU A 618 14.18 -5.18 -0.76
CA LEU A 618 15.50 -5.06 -1.37
C LEU A 618 15.44 -4.46 -2.78
N ALA A 619 14.47 -4.89 -3.59
CA ALA A 619 14.30 -4.43 -4.97
C ALA A 619 13.89 -2.95 -5.02
N SER A 620 12.88 -2.54 -4.23
CA SER A 620 12.49 -1.13 -4.14
C SER A 620 13.58 -0.23 -3.55
N ALA A 621 14.30 -0.71 -2.53
CA ALA A 621 15.43 0.04 -1.98
C ALA A 621 16.57 0.18 -3.01
N ASN A 622 16.85 -0.85 -3.80
CA ASN A 622 17.82 -0.81 -4.89
C ASN A 622 17.41 0.21 -5.98
N LEU A 623 16.14 0.20 -6.39
CA LEU A 623 15.60 1.15 -7.38
C LEU A 623 15.77 2.60 -6.92
N ASN A 624 15.44 2.89 -5.66
CA ASN A 624 15.61 4.23 -5.10
C ASN A 624 17.10 4.65 -5.02
N ARG A 625 18.00 3.75 -4.59
CA ARG A 625 19.45 4.02 -4.61
C ARG A 625 19.95 4.29 -6.03
N MET A 626 19.49 3.50 -7.00
CA MET A 626 19.84 3.67 -8.41
C MET A 626 19.44 5.06 -8.93
N TYR A 627 18.19 5.49 -8.72
CA TYR A 627 17.74 6.79 -9.20
C TYR A 627 18.35 7.97 -8.44
N VAL A 628 18.63 7.84 -7.14
CA VAL A 628 19.41 8.85 -6.40
C VAL A 628 20.83 8.94 -6.96
N ALA A 629 21.48 7.81 -7.28
CA ALA A 629 22.78 7.79 -7.92
C ALA A 629 22.75 8.44 -9.32
N ILE A 630 21.69 8.23 -10.10
CA ILE A 630 21.50 8.95 -11.38
C ILE A 630 21.33 10.45 -11.15
N GLY A 631 20.56 10.87 -10.14
CA GLY A 631 20.41 12.27 -9.77
C GLY A 631 21.75 12.92 -9.40
N ARG A 632 22.59 12.21 -8.63
CA ARG A 632 23.95 12.63 -8.28
C ARG A 632 24.90 12.65 -9.48
N ASN A 633 24.82 11.65 -10.37
CA ASN A 633 25.55 11.62 -11.64
C ASN A 633 25.23 12.85 -12.50
N ASN A 634 23.94 13.14 -12.70
CA ASN A 634 23.49 14.30 -13.46
C ASN A 634 23.99 15.60 -12.84
N LEU A 635 23.86 15.76 -11.51
CA LEU A 635 24.35 16.94 -10.80
C LEU A 635 25.87 17.09 -10.95
N ALA A 636 26.65 16.06 -10.63
CA ALA A 636 28.10 16.07 -10.71
C ALA A 636 28.60 16.38 -12.14
N GLY A 637 27.91 15.86 -13.16
CA GLY A 637 28.19 16.16 -14.57
C GLY A 637 28.03 17.65 -14.89
N THR A 638 26.94 18.29 -14.43
CA THR A 638 26.74 19.74 -14.59
C THR A 638 27.73 20.59 -13.78
N GLN A 639 28.34 20.01 -12.75
CA GLN A 639 29.32 20.64 -11.88
C GLN A 639 30.77 20.39 -12.35
N ALA A 640 30.96 19.70 -13.48
CA ALA A 640 32.25 19.30 -14.01
C ALA A 640 33.14 18.59 -12.98
N LYS A 641 32.51 17.73 -12.16
CA LYS A 641 33.20 16.88 -11.18
C LYS A 641 33.51 15.52 -11.79
N ASN A 642 34.71 14.99 -11.55
CA ASN A 642 35.06 13.63 -11.93
C ASN A 642 34.10 12.59 -11.31
N SER A 643 33.50 12.91 -10.15
CA SER A 643 32.52 12.07 -9.47
C SER A 643 31.26 11.73 -10.26
N ALA A 644 31.00 12.42 -11.37
CA ALA A 644 30.02 11.97 -12.33
C ALA A 644 30.30 10.52 -12.78
N ASN A 645 31.55 10.16 -13.08
CA ASN A 645 31.92 8.83 -13.57
C ASN A 645 31.71 7.75 -12.50
N HIS A 646 32.10 8.01 -11.26
CA HIS A 646 31.82 7.10 -10.14
C HIS A 646 30.31 6.86 -9.98
N TRP A 647 29.49 7.92 -9.97
CA TRP A 647 28.05 7.77 -9.84
C TRP A 647 27.44 7.01 -11.03
N ALA A 648 28.00 7.14 -12.24
CA ALA A 648 27.60 6.34 -13.39
C ALA A 648 27.90 4.84 -13.18
N ASP A 649 29.06 4.52 -12.62
CA ASP A 649 29.47 3.15 -12.29
C ASP A 649 28.59 2.54 -11.20
N VAL A 650 28.28 3.31 -10.15
CA VAL A 650 27.32 2.93 -9.09
C VAL A 650 25.93 2.67 -9.67
N THR A 651 25.45 3.52 -10.58
CA THR A 651 24.17 3.28 -11.28
C THR A 651 24.20 1.96 -12.05
N ARG A 652 25.25 1.67 -12.82
CA ARG A 652 25.37 0.40 -13.56
C ARG A 652 25.39 -0.80 -12.62
N ALA A 653 26.03 -0.69 -11.45
CA ALA A 653 26.05 -1.74 -10.45
C ALA A 653 24.65 -1.99 -9.85
N HIS A 654 23.89 -0.95 -9.52
CA HIS A 654 22.52 -1.10 -9.05
C HIS A 654 21.58 -1.69 -10.11
N PHE A 655 21.74 -1.29 -11.38
CA PHE A 655 21.00 -1.88 -12.49
C PHE A 655 21.27 -3.38 -12.64
N ALA A 656 22.54 -3.79 -12.55
CA ALA A 656 22.91 -5.21 -12.56
C ALA A 656 22.40 -5.96 -11.30
N HIS A 657 22.38 -5.30 -10.14
CA HIS A 657 21.88 -5.89 -8.90
C HIS A 657 20.37 -6.15 -8.95
N ASP A 658 19.60 -5.29 -9.61
CA ASP A 658 18.17 -5.52 -9.83
C ASP A 658 17.92 -6.86 -10.55
N GLN A 659 18.67 -7.11 -11.63
CA GLN A 659 18.61 -8.37 -12.36
C GLN A 659 18.98 -9.57 -11.47
N GLN A 660 19.94 -9.42 -10.55
CA GLN A 660 20.31 -10.47 -9.61
C GLN A 660 19.18 -10.76 -8.60
N LEU A 661 18.52 -9.72 -8.09
CA LEU A 661 17.38 -9.88 -7.19
C LEU A 661 16.22 -10.59 -7.89
N THR A 662 15.93 -10.21 -9.14
CA THR A 662 14.93 -10.86 -10.00
C THR A 662 15.27 -12.34 -10.22
N ALA A 663 16.53 -12.66 -10.57
CA ALA A 663 16.97 -14.04 -10.76
C ALA A 663 16.87 -14.87 -9.47
N ALA A 664 17.20 -14.28 -8.32
CA ALA A 664 17.07 -14.93 -7.02
C ALA A 664 15.60 -15.23 -6.67
N TYR A 665 14.67 -14.34 -7.01
CA TYR A 665 13.22 -14.61 -6.86
C TYR A 665 12.78 -15.77 -7.77
N HIS A 666 13.19 -15.76 -9.04
CA HIS A 666 12.84 -16.82 -9.99
C HIS A 666 13.40 -18.19 -9.58
N ALA A 667 14.48 -18.25 -8.81
CA ALA A 667 15.11 -19.49 -8.34
C ALA A 667 14.40 -20.13 -7.12
N LEU A 668 13.54 -19.38 -6.40
CA LEU A 668 12.83 -19.87 -5.22
C LEU A 668 12.02 -21.15 -5.50
N GLY A 669 11.90 -22.02 -4.50
CA GLY A 669 11.12 -23.25 -4.61
C GLY A 669 11.61 -24.19 -5.73
N SER A 670 12.91 -24.18 -6.03
CA SER A 670 13.49 -24.88 -7.19
C SER A 670 12.92 -24.42 -8.53
N GLY A 671 12.78 -23.10 -8.70
CA GLY A 671 12.24 -22.50 -9.92
C GLY A 671 10.72 -22.36 -9.95
N LYS A 672 10.02 -22.62 -8.84
CA LYS A 672 8.54 -22.57 -8.77
C LYS A 672 7.96 -21.22 -9.19
N TRP A 673 8.69 -20.12 -9.00
CA TRP A 673 8.24 -18.76 -9.30
C TRP A 673 8.98 -18.11 -10.48
N GLN A 674 9.57 -18.92 -11.35
CA GLN A 674 10.20 -18.43 -12.57
C GLN A 674 9.20 -17.58 -13.39
N HIS A 675 9.63 -16.41 -13.85
CA HIS A 675 8.83 -15.38 -14.56
C HIS A 675 7.98 -14.41 -13.72
N MET A 676 7.66 -14.69 -12.45
CA MET A 676 6.76 -13.80 -11.68
C MET A 676 7.32 -12.38 -11.49
N MET A 677 8.63 -12.20 -11.52
CA MET A 677 9.30 -10.89 -11.49
C MET A 677 9.84 -10.44 -12.87
N SER A 678 9.15 -10.78 -13.97
CA SER A 678 9.60 -10.45 -15.34
C SER A 678 9.03 -9.15 -15.90
N GLN A 679 8.21 -8.44 -15.12
CA GLN A 679 7.61 -7.17 -15.52
C GLN A 679 8.69 -6.07 -15.64
N PRO A 680 8.85 -5.42 -16.82
CA PRO A 680 9.68 -4.24 -16.96
C PRO A 680 9.14 -3.08 -16.11
N HIS A 681 10.03 -2.41 -15.38
CA HIS A 681 9.69 -1.41 -14.37
C HIS A 681 10.65 -0.19 -14.39
N MET A 682 11.62 -0.15 -15.31
CA MET A 682 12.54 0.98 -15.47
C MET A 682 12.52 1.56 -16.89
N GLY A 683 12.40 2.89 -17.00
CA GLY A 683 12.54 3.61 -18.27
C GLY A 683 11.24 3.92 -19.01
N SER A 684 10.07 3.85 -18.35
CA SER A 684 8.77 4.18 -18.95
C SER A 684 8.75 5.58 -19.58
N GLN A 685 8.48 5.68 -20.90
CA GLN A 685 8.47 6.94 -21.67
C GLN A 685 7.11 7.66 -21.66
N TYR A 686 6.03 6.91 -21.43
CA TYR A 686 4.65 7.39 -21.33
C TYR A 686 3.91 6.49 -20.34
N TRP A 687 2.58 6.51 -20.30
CA TRP A 687 1.83 5.78 -19.27
C TRP A 687 2.13 4.26 -19.20
N GLN A 688 2.53 3.62 -20.30
CA GLN A 688 2.77 2.17 -20.34
C GLN A 688 4.20 1.76 -19.97
N GLN A 689 4.38 0.49 -19.57
CA GLN A 689 5.70 -0.10 -19.38
C GLN A 689 6.55 -0.08 -20.67
N PRO A 690 7.88 -0.01 -20.55
CA PRO A 690 8.78 -0.26 -21.68
C PRO A 690 8.80 -1.76 -22.02
N MET A 691 9.32 -2.10 -23.20
CA MET A 691 9.42 -3.50 -23.62
C MET A 691 10.53 -4.27 -22.87
N ARG A 692 11.49 -3.54 -22.27
CA ARG A 692 12.60 -4.03 -21.44
C ARG A 692 13.04 -2.91 -20.50
N ASP A 693 13.63 -3.27 -19.37
CA ASP A 693 14.25 -2.30 -18.47
C ASP A 693 15.40 -1.57 -19.16
N MET A 694 15.45 -0.24 -18.97
CA MET A 694 16.52 0.59 -19.49
C MET A 694 16.90 1.71 -18.51
N LEU A 695 18.19 2.00 -18.47
CA LEU A 695 18.72 3.16 -17.75
C LEU A 695 18.42 4.46 -18.51
N PRO A 696 18.13 5.56 -17.80
CA PRO A 696 18.23 6.91 -18.36
C PRO A 696 19.66 7.23 -18.82
N PRO A 697 19.85 8.26 -19.66
CA PRO A 697 21.18 8.74 -20.03
C PRO A 697 22.03 9.09 -18.80
N LEU A 698 23.29 8.65 -18.80
CA LEU A 698 24.28 8.96 -17.76
C LEU A 698 25.31 9.96 -18.27
N ALA A 699 25.69 10.90 -17.41
CA ALA A 699 26.78 11.83 -17.68
C ALA A 699 28.14 11.16 -17.46
N TYR A 700 29.10 11.39 -18.35
CA TYR A 700 30.51 11.09 -18.14
C TYR A 700 31.31 12.36 -18.34
N VAL A 701 32.19 12.66 -17.38
CA VAL A 701 33.15 13.74 -17.48
C VAL A 701 34.46 13.16 -17.99
N ARG A 702 35.06 13.80 -18.99
CA ARG A 702 36.36 13.37 -19.51
C ARG A 702 37.44 13.70 -18.48
N VAL A 703 37.99 12.66 -17.86
CA VAL A 703 39.21 12.77 -17.06
C VAL A 703 40.38 12.74 -18.04
N GLU A 704 41.27 13.73 -17.96
CA GLU A 704 42.33 13.95 -18.95
C GLU A 704 43.19 12.73 -19.24
N ASP A 705 43.60 12.59 -20.50
CA ASP A 705 44.67 11.68 -20.93
C ASP A 705 45.88 12.49 -21.41
N GLU A 706 47.02 11.83 -21.59
CA GLU A 706 48.29 12.45 -22.00
C GLU A 706 48.19 13.28 -23.30
N ALA A 707 47.14 13.08 -24.12
CA ALA A 707 46.94 13.78 -25.38
C ALA A 707 46.32 15.19 -25.22
N TRP A 708 45.64 15.48 -24.10
CA TRP A 708 45.00 16.78 -23.82
C TRP A 708 45.11 17.18 -22.33
N PRO A 709 46.29 17.62 -21.86
CA PRO A 709 46.47 18.05 -20.47
C PRO A 709 45.81 19.42 -20.20
N ASN A 710 45.25 19.60 -19.01
CA ASN A 710 44.63 20.83 -18.45
C ASN A 710 43.33 21.31 -19.13
N THR A 711 42.40 20.40 -19.41
CA THR A 711 41.01 20.67 -19.81
C THR A 711 40.13 21.23 -18.69
N ALA A 712 40.51 21.08 -17.41
CA ALA A 712 39.81 21.74 -16.31
C ALA A 712 40.10 23.24 -16.29
N LEU A 713 39.14 24.05 -16.75
CA LEU A 713 39.24 25.50 -16.67
C LEU A 713 39.29 25.96 -15.21
N GLY A 714 40.36 26.69 -14.86
CA GLY A 714 40.52 27.45 -13.62
C GLY A 714 41.06 26.70 -12.39
N SER A 715 40.81 25.39 -12.24
CA SER A 715 41.29 24.58 -11.09
C SER A 715 40.99 23.09 -11.30
N ASN A 716 41.81 22.20 -10.72
CA ASN A 716 41.50 20.78 -10.56
C ASN A 716 40.67 20.43 -9.32
N LEU A 717 40.26 21.43 -8.54
CA LEU A 717 39.34 21.28 -7.41
C LEU A 717 37.93 21.75 -7.83
N ARG A 718 36.90 20.99 -7.46
CA ARG A 718 35.49 21.40 -7.56
C ARG A 718 34.79 21.25 -6.23
N VAL A 719 34.10 22.29 -5.81
CA VAL A 719 33.42 22.42 -4.52
C VAL A 719 31.95 22.73 -4.76
N GLY A 720 31.04 21.87 -4.32
CA GLY A 720 29.61 22.13 -4.23
C GLY A 720 29.18 22.37 -2.77
N VAL A 721 28.01 22.95 -2.57
CA VAL A 721 27.46 23.21 -1.21
C VAL A 721 25.99 22.81 -1.15
N ASP A 722 25.54 22.34 0.03
CA ASP A 722 24.15 21.99 0.25
C ASP A 722 23.18 23.13 -0.10
N GLY A 723 22.04 22.79 -0.69
CA GLY A 723 21.02 23.74 -1.12
C GLY A 723 21.32 24.42 -2.47
N SER A 724 22.44 24.13 -3.12
CA SER A 724 22.81 24.70 -4.42
C SER A 724 23.18 23.63 -5.46
N MET A 725 22.85 23.90 -6.72
CA MET A 725 23.33 23.13 -7.86
C MET A 725 24.66 23.69 -8.44
N GLY A 726 25.16 24.79 -7.89
CA GLY A 726 26.41 25.45 -8.30
C GLY A 726 27.67 24.67 -7.91
N ALA A 727 28.79 24.98 -8.57
CA ALA A 727 30.11 24.47 -8.21
C ALA A 727 31.20 25.54 -8.36
N TRP A 728 32.17 25.54 -7.45
CA TRP A 728 33.25 26.52 -7.36
C TRP A 728 34.63 25.85 -7.33
N PRO A 729 35.69 26.52 -7.81
CA PRO A 729 35.64 27.67 -8.73
C PRO A 729 34.94 27.27 -10.04
N GLY A 730 34.41 28.26 -10.77
CA GLY A 730 33.66 28.06 -12.01
C GLY A 730 32.32 28.80 -12.02
N ASP A 731 31.76 28.99 -13.20
CA ASP A 731 30.49 29.65 -13.43
C ASP A 731 29.44 28.70 -14.04
N ASN A 732 28.26 28.68 -13.43
CA ASN A 732 27.07 28.07 -14.00
C ASN A 732 25.82 28.88 -13.61
N GLN A 733 24.68 28.56 -14.22
CA GLN A 733 23.42 29.30 -13.99
C GLN A 733 22.91 29.24 -12.54
N TYR A 734 23.48 28.40 -11.68
CA TYR A 734 23.04 28.19 -10.30
C TYR A 734 23.94 28.87 -9.26
N ASN A 735 25.15 29.32 -9.61
CA ASN A 735 25.99 30.13 -8.73
C ASN A 735 26.20 31.57 -9.19
N CYS A 736 25.78 31.95 -10.40
CA CYS A 736 26.01 33.30 -10.94
C CYS A 736 24.73 33.87 -11.54
N ALA A 737 24.17 34.93 -10.94
CA ALA A 737 22.97 35.59 -11.43
C ALA A 737 23.17 36.23 -12.83
N ASP A 738 24.36 36.78 -13.06
CA ASP A 738 24.74 37.40 -14.35
C ASP A 738 25.40 36.40 -15.32
N GLY A 739 25.54 35.12 -14.92
CA GLY A 739 26.24 34.08 -15.68
C GLY A 739 27.78 34.11 -15.60
N TYR A 740 28.36 35.08 -14.89
CA TYR A 740 29.80 35.21 -14.59
C TYR A 740 29.97 36.02 -13.29
N ASN A 741 31.21 36.26 -12.82
CA ASN A 741 31.52 36.99 -11.57
C ASN A 741 30.78 36.43 -10.33
N CYS A 742 30.78 35.11 -10.19
CA CYS A 742 30.01 34.41 -9.19
C CYS A 742 30.50 34.76 -7.77
N PRO A 743 29.60 35.06 -6.83
CA PRO A 743 29.98 35.25 -5.44
C PRO A 743 30.52 33.95 -4.82
N ASP A 744 31.22 34.10 -3.70
CA ASP A 744 31.56 32.98 -2.84
C ASP A 744 30.30 32.21 -2.40
N PRO A 745 30.36 30.87 -2.29
CA PRO A 745 29.21 30.08 -1.89
C PRO A 745 28.75 30.40 -0.47
N SER A 746 27.43 30.41 -0.28
CA SER A 746 26.79 30.51 1.03
C SER A 746 25.87 29.32 1.26
N LEU A 747 26.06 28.64 2.39
CA LEU A 747 25.13 27.63 2.86
C LEU A 747 23.85 28.28 3.36
N ARG A 748 22.73 27.55 3.23
CA ARG A 748 21.46 27.95 3.83
C ARG A 748 21.65 28.14 5.34
N ALA A 749 21.12 29.24 5.86
CA ALA A 749 21.20 29.55 7.28
C ALA A 749 20.71 28.36 8.12
N LEU A 750 21.25 28.22 9.33
CA LEU A 750 20.90 27.11 10.23
C LEU A 750 20.39 27.64 11.56
N SER A 751 19.24 27.15 11.99
CA SER A 751 18.62 27.43 13.28
C SER A 751 18.51 26.14 14.11
N ARG A 752 18.48 26.26 15.45
CA ARG A 752 18.20 25.13 16.35
C ARG A 752 16.91 24.40 16.01
N TYR A 753 15.92 25.11 15.46
CA TYR A 753 14.60 24.58 15.12
C TYR A 753 14.49 24.05 13.68
N ASP A 754 15.57 24.06 12.90
CA ASP A 754 15.57 23.40 11.60
C ASP A 754 15.56 21.87 11.77
N ALA A 755 14.72 21.16 11.02
CA ALA A 755 14.65 19.70 11.08
C ALA A 755 15.98 19.03 10.72
N ASN A 756 16.69 19.61 9.74
CA ASN A 756 18.00 19.15 9.30
C ASN A 756 19.09 20.06 9.88
N GLN A 757 19.80 19.55 10.87
CA GLN A 757 20.94 20.20 11.53
C GLN A 757 22.27 20.04 10.79
N GLN A 758 22.31 19.24 9.72
CA GLN A 758 23.54 18.99 8.95
C GLN A 758 23.69 20.00 7.81
N ARG A 759 24.93 20.39 7.55
CA ARG A 759 25.35 21.16 6.37
C ARG A 759 26.64 20.55 5.85
N SER A 760 26.72 20.37 4.55
CA SER A 760 27.86 19.74 3.91
C SER A 760 28.41 20.56 2.75
N VAL A 761 29.73 20.45 2.58
CA VAL A 761 30.48 20.95 1.44
C VAL A 761 31.06 19.74 0.71
N TRP A 762 30.85 19.68 -0.60
CA TRP A 762 31.15 18.50 -1.43
C TRP A 762 32.37 18.78 -2.29
N VAL A 763 33.46 18.06 -2.06
CA VAL A 763 34.76 18.31 -2.71
C VAL A 763 35.12 17.14 -3.64
N SER A 764 35.40 17.42 -4.90
CA SER A 764 35.83 16.43 -5.90
C SER A 764 36.91 17.00 -6.82
N ALA A 765 37.61 16.12 -7.54
CA ALA A 765 38.54 16.51 -8.59
C ALA A 765 37.80 17.03 -9.84
N GLY A 766 38.45 17.95 -10.56
CA GLY A 766 38.01 18.44 -11.87
C GLY A 766 38.81 17.91 -13.05
N ASP A 767 39.95 17.27 -12.82
CA ASP A 767 40.81 16.63 -13.85
C ASP A 767 41.57 15.41 -13.29
N SER A 768 42.56 14.89 -14.02
CA SER A 768 43.36 13.71 -13.64
C SER A 768 44.54 14.01 -12.70
N ASN A 769 44.82 15.28 -12.43
CA ASN A 769 46.00 15.68 -11.66
C ASN A 769 45.79 15.40 -10.18
N ALA A 770 46.89 15.09 -9.48
CA ALA A 770 46.85 15.00 -8.04
C ALA A 770 46.43 16.34 -7.42
N PHE A 771 45.44 16.30 -6.54
CA PHE A 771 44.95 17.45 -5.83
C PHE A 771 45.00 17.19 -4.33
N ALA A 772 45.30 18.24 -3.58
CA ALA A 772 45.37 18.17 -2.14
C ALA A 772 44.59 19.34 -1.57
N PHE A 773 43.81 19.13 -0.52
CA PHE A 773 43.04 20.20 0.09
C PHE A 773 42.98 20.09 1.62
N SER A 774 42.74 21.21 2.27
CA SER A 774 42.41 21.25 3.71
C SER A 774 41.08 21.99 3.88
N ALA A 775 40.22 21.48 4.77
CA ALA A 775 38.99 22.15 5.19
C ALA A 775 39.14 22.66 6.62
N THR A 776 39.07 23.97 6.82
CA THR A 776 39.24 24.62 8.14
C THR A 776 38.18 25.68 8.37
N THR A 777 38.03 26.16 9.60
CA THR A 777 37.04 27.18 9.98
C THR A 777 37.68 28.27 10.84
N ASN A 778 37.21 29.52 10.75
CA ASN A 778 37.69 30.65 11.56
C ASN A 778 37.03 30.77 12.94
N VAL A 779 36.03 29.94 13.25
CA VAL A 779 35.22 30.04 14.48
C VAL A 779 35.28 28.76 15.30
N SER A 780 35.22 28.89 16.63
CA SER A 780 35.30 27.76 17.57
C SER A 780 34.01 26.94 17.69
N TRP A 781 32.86 27.55 17.36
CA TRP A 781 31.54 26.92 17.47
C TRP A 781 31.17 26.04 16.28
N LEU A 782 31.98 26.06 15.21
CA LEU A 782 31.77 25.22 14.03
C LEU A 782 32.84 24.14 14.03
N HIS A 783 32.43 22.88 13.98
CA HIS A 783 33.34 21.75 13.83
C HIS A 783 33.25 21.22 12.40
N VAL A 784 34.41 20.94 11.81
CA VAL A 784 34.55 20.42 10.44
C VAL A 784 35.03 18.98 10.53
N SER A 785 34.31 18.08 9.87
CA SER A 785 34.67 16.67 9.72
C SER A 785 34.58 16.28 8.25
N HIS A 786 35.10 15.10 7.90
CA HIS A 786 35.17 14.65 6.51
C HIS A 786 34.95 13.14 6.41
N ARG A 787 34.37 12.70 5.29
CA ARG A 787 34.30 11.30 4.89
C ARG A 787 34.28 11.17 3.37
N LEU A 788 34.69 10.02 2.85
CA LEU A 788 34.54 9.69 1.43
C LEU A 788 33.06 9.33 1.18
N ALA A 789 32.34 10.15 0.43
CA ALA A 789 30.90 9.99 0.19
C ALA A 789 30.55 8.87 -0.81
N THR A 790 31.57 8.45 -1.55
CA THR A 790 31.57 7.48 -2.64
C THR A 790 31.93 6.07 -2.16
N VAL A 791 32.22 5.90 -0.87
CA VAL A 791 32.38 4.57 -0.25
C VAL A 791 31.05 4.09 0.29
N ASP A 792 30.57 2.99 -0.27
CA ASP A 792 29.39 2.27 0.23
C ASP A 792 29.70 1.69 1.63
N ALA A 793 28.90 2.05 2.62
CA ALA A 793 29.01 1.53 3.99
C ALA A 793 28.93 -0.02 4.04
N ARG A 794 28.41 -0.66 2.98
CA ARG A 794 28.31 -2.12 2.85
C ARG A 794 29.60 -2.81 2.36
N SER A 795 30.56 -2.09 1.78
CA SER A 795 31.86 -2.69 1.43
C SER A 795 32.63 -3.15 2.67
N ALA A 796 32.38 -2.52 3.83
CA ALA A 796 33.00 -2.88 5.10
C ALA A 796 32.47 -4.20 5.73
N THR A 797 31.30 -4.71 5.32
CA THR A 797 30.69 -5.91 5.95
C THR A 797 31.06 -7.22 5.27
N ASN A 798 31.42 -7.23 3.98
CA ASN A 798 31.84 -8.45 3.28
C ASN A 798 33.30 -8.87 3.53
N ALA A 799 34.12 -8.01 4.15
CA ALA A 799 35.51 -8.35 4.49
C ALA A 799 35.68 -9.12 5.81
N ASN A 800 34.62 -9.28 6.62
CA ASN A 800 34.73 -9.78 8.00
C ASN A 800 33.94 -11.06 8.30
N ALA A 801 33.91 -12.03 7.37
CA ALA A 801 33.38 -13.36 7.65
C ALA A 801 34.33 -14.27 8.44
N ASN A 802 35.48 -13.77 8.93
CA ASN A 802 36.42 -14.52 9.77
C ASN A 802 37.09 -13.61 10.84
N SER A 803 36.38 -13.23 11.90
CA SER A 803 37.00 -13.09 13.23
C SER A 803 35.95 -12.84 14.33
N SER A 804 36.07 -13.62 15.40
CA SER A 804 35.27 -13.51 16.61
C SER A 804 35.97 -12.60 17.63
N SER A 805 35.44 -11.40 17.92
CA SER A 805 35.60 -10.75 19.25
C SER A 805 34.76 -9.47 19.41
N SER A 806 34.03 -9.44 20.54
CA SER A 806 33.48 -8.33 21.35
C SER A 806 33.49 -6.85 20.88
N SER A 807 32.29 -6.25 20.97
CA SER A 807 31.89 -4.89 21.37
C SER A 807 32.89 -3.71 21.44
N ASN A 808 32.44 -2.56 20.92
CA ASN A 808 32.88 -1.17 21.18
C ASN A 808 34.07 -0.56 20.41
N GLN A 809 34.45 -1.09 19.24
CA GLN A 809 35.42 -0.41 18.34
C GLN A 809 34.92 -0.10 16.92
N HIS A 810 33.63 -0.30 16.62
CA HIS A 810 33.14 -0.34 15.23
C HIS A 810 32.78 1.00 14.55
N MET A 811 33.06 2.16 15.16
CA MET A 811 32.78 3.48 14.53
C MET A 811 34.03 4.24 14.06
N GLN A 812 35.24 3.70 14.25
CA GLN A 812 36.50 4.40 13.93
C GLN A 812 37.31 3.78 12.79
N ARG A 813 36.92 2.64 12.20
CA ARG A 813 37.69 1.98 11.14
C ARG A 813 37.27 2.31 9.70
N ALA A 814 36.22 3.10 9.50
CA ALA A 814 35.80 3.53 8.15
C ALA A 814 36.58 4.77 7.63
N THR A 815 37.53 5.31 8.40
CA THR A 815 38.23 6.58 8.12
C THR A 815 39.67 6.42 7.62
N THR A 816 40.15 5.19 7.40
CA THR A 816 41.51 4.92 6.91
C THR A 816 41.47 3.87 5.79
N LEU A 817 41.02 4.29 4.61
CA LEU A 817 41.38 3.63 3.36
C LEU A 817 42.68 4.27 2.87
N GLU A 818 43.82 3.81 3.39
CA GLU A 818 45.13 4.12 2.81
C GLU A 818 45.32 3.22 1.58
N PHE A 819 44.96 3.69 0.40
CA PHE A 819 45.40 3.07 -0.85
C PHE A 819 46.82 3.57 -1.12
N ALA A 820 47.83 2.73 -0.87
CA ALA A 820 49.21 3.05 -1.22
C ALA A 820 49.35 3.25 -2.74
N PRO A 821 50.19 4.20 -3.19
CA PRO A 821 50.41 4.43 -4.62
C PRO A 821 51.15 3.23 -5.24
N GLU A 822 50.42 2.36 -5.93
CA GLU A 822 50.98 1.57 -7.04
C GLU A 822 50.86 2.42 -8.32
N ASP A 823 51.89 2.41 -9.16
CA ASP A 823 51.98 3.25 -10.37
C ASP A 823 50.69 3.18 -11.22
N GLY A 824 49.92 4.27 -11.22
CA GLY A 824 48.67 4.43 -11.99
C GLY A 824 47.36 4.12 -11.24
N ALA A 825 47.39 3.66 -9.98
CA ALA A 825 46.18 3.40 -9.20
C ALA A 825 45.62 4.67 -8.52
N ARG A 826 44.28 4.77 -8.41
CA ARG A 826 43.59 5.83 -7.62
C ARG A 826 44.01 5.75 -6.15
N TRP A 827 44.23 6.90 -5.51
CA TRP A 827 44.62 6.94 -4.10
C TRP A 827 44.04 8.17 -3.38
N PHE A 828 43.81 8.02 -2.06
CA PHE A 828 43.35 9.04 -1.14
C PHE A 828 44.05 8.85 0.21
N GLU A 829 44.67 9.89 0.74
CA GLU A 829 45.41 9.85 2.00
C GLU A 829 45.10 11.08 2.85
N LYS A 830 44.87 10.86 4.15
CA LYS A 830 44.81 11.94 5.14
C LYS A 830 46.23 12.28 5.61
N ARG A 831 46.62 13.54 5.47
CA ARG A 831 47.91 14.04 5.94
C ARG A 831 47.95 14.21 7.45
N SER A 832 49.16 14.17 8.00
CA SER A 832 49.43 14.40 9.42
C SER A 832 49.02 15.79 9.92
N ASP A 833 48.93 16.78 9.03
CA ASP A 833 48.50 18.16 9.33
C ASP A 833 46.98 18.36 9.23
N GLY A 834 46.22 17.29 8.97
CA GLY A 834 44.76 17.33 8.84
C GLY A 834 44.24 17.63 7.43
N GLY A 835 45.13 17.85 6.45
CA GLY A 835 44.76 17.94 5.03
C GLY A 835 44.54 16.57 4.36
N PHE A 836 44.17 16.58 3.08
CA PHE A 836 43.96 15.41 2.25
C PHE A 836 44.78 15.52 0.98
N ASN A 837 45.33 14.39 0.55
CA ASN A 837 45.93 14.24 -0.76
C ASN A 837 45.13 13.18 -1.52
N ALA A 838 44.88 13.43 -2.80
CA ALA A 838 44.27 12.48 -3.71
C ALA A 838 44.93 12.60 -5.08
N GLY A 839 44.98 11.50 -5.84
CA GLY A 839 45.55 11.57 -7.17
C GLY A 839 45.29 10.35 -8.04
N ALA A 840 45.82 10.42 -9.26
CA ALA A 840 45.45 9.59 -10.41
C ALA A 840 43.99 9.82 -10.84
N ASN A 841 43.35 8.86 -11.51
CA ASN A 841 41.95 8.91 -11.97
C ASN A 841 40.96 8.88 -10.78
N PHE A 842 41.05 9.87 -9.89
CA PHE A 842 40.21 10.01 -8.71
C PHE A 842 38.85 10.56 -9.14
N ASP A 843 37.89 9.64 -9.21
CA ASP A 843 36.49 9.88 -9.52
C ASP A 843 35.62 9.88 -8.26
N ASP A 844 36.22 9.87 -7.07
CA ASP A 844 35.48 9.89 -5.82
C ASP A 844 35.11 11.35 -5.39
N GLU A 845 34.22 11.46 -4.42
CA GLU A 845 33.77 12.72 -3.81
C GLU A 845 33.91 12.67 -2.28
N VAL A 846 34.45 13.72 -1.70
CA VAL A 846 34.62 13.90 -0.26
C VAL A 846 33.51 14.81 0.27
N GLU A 847 32.78 14.33 1.26
CA GLU A 847 31.86 15.16 2.03
C GLU A 847 32.62 15.80 3.19
N VAL A 848 32.57 17.12 3.27
CA VAL A 848 33.03 17.91 4.42
C VAL A 848 31.80 18.31 5.22
N SER A 849 31.49 17.53 6.26
CA SER A 849 30.32 17.75 7.11
C SER A 849 30.62 18.79 8.19
N LEU A 850 29.71 19.75 8.32
CA LEU A 850 29.79 20.88 9.24
C LEU A 850 28.82 20.68 10.41
N HIS A 851 29.35 20.69 11.64
CA HIS A 851 28.55 20.53 12.85
C HIS A 851 28.64 21.79 13.71
N VAL A 852 27.49 22.41 13.97
CA VAL A 852 27.40 23.54 14.90
C VAL A 852 27.36 23.02 16.33
N ASP A 853 28.28 23.48 17.17
CA ASP A 853 28.24 23.30 18.62
C ASP A 853 27.36 24.38 19.24
N TRP A 854 26.09 24.01 19.42
CA TRP A 854 25.08 24.87 19.99
C TRP A 854 25.34 25.26 21.45
N THR A 855 26.27 24.60 22.16
CA THR A 855 26.59 24.93 23.57
C THR A 855 27.42 26.21 23.72
N GLN A 856 28.05 26.67 22.62
CA GLN A 856 28.86 27.90 22.60
C GLN A 856 28.04 29.18 22.37
N PHE A 857 26.72 29.08 22.30
CA PHE A 857 25.83 30.22 22.15
C PHE A 857 24.97 30.42 23.38
N ASP A 858 24.90 31.65 23.87
CA ASP A 858 23.97 32.04 24.93
C ASP A 858 22.51 31.84 24.50
N ALA A 859 21.65 31.55 25.47
CA ALA A 859 20.21 31.49 25.24
C ALA A 859 19.67 32.89 24.94
N VAL A 860 19.50 33.21 23.66
CA VAL A 860 18.88 34.46 23.19
C VAL A 860 17.43 34.18 22.79
N SER A 861 16.49 35.02 23.22
CA SER A 861 15.08 34.82 22.87
C SER A 861 14.85 34.97 21.37
N CYS A 862 14.10 34.04 20.75
CA CYS A 862 13.66 34.21 19.36
C CYS A 862 12.68 35.39 19.17
N THR A 863 12.24 36.06 20.22
CA THR A 863 11.42 37.29 20.12
C THR A 863 12.23 38.58 20.25
N ASP A 864 13.54 38.48 20.54
CA ASP A 864 14.40 39.66 20.67
C ASP A 864 14.77 40.23 19.29
N ALA A 865 14.29 41.44 18.99
CA ALA A 865 14.59 42.16 17.76
C ALA A 865 16.07 42.57 17.63
N GLY A 866 16.83 42.57 18.74
CA GLY A 866 18.26 42.87 18.78
C GLY A 866 19.16 41.64 18.64
N ARG A 867 18.60 40.43 18.48
CA ARG A 867 19.39 39.19 18.39
C ARG A 867 20.32 39.20 17.18
N LYS A 868 21.56 38.76 17.39
CA LYS A 868 22.58 38.74 16.34
C LYS A 868 22.65 37.36 15.70
N MET A 869 22.65 37.33 14.37
CA MET A 869 23.05 36.15 13.60
C MET A 869 24.57 36.01 13.68
N HIS A 870 25.06 34.78 13.80
CA HIS A 870 26.50 34.51 13.82
C HIS A 870 26.93 33.93 12.47
N ALA A 871 28.02 34.43 11.91
CA ALA A 871 28.57 33.94 10.64
C ALA A 871 29.93 33.27 10.89
N GLY A 872 30.10 32.08 10.32
CA GLY A 872 31.37 31.35 10.27
C GLY A 872 31.79 31.14 8.83
N MET A 873 33.10 31.10 8.60
CA MET A 873 33.68 30.82 7.29
C MET A 873 34.37 29.47 7.32
N VAL A 874 34.11 28.65 6.30
CA VAL A 874 34.81 27.40 6.04
C VAL A 874 35.71 27.60 4.83
N TYR A 875 37.00 27.42 5.02
CA TYR A 875 38.00 27.55 3.96
C TYR A 875 38.35 26.16 3.43
N VAL A 876 38.04 25.93 2.15
CA VAL A 876 38.51 24.78 1.39
C VAL A 876 39.69 25.25 0.55
N ASN A 877 40.90 25.05 1.10
CA ASN A 877 42.13 25.52 0.47
C ASN A 877 42.80 24.40 -0.31
N THR A 878 43.16 24.64 -1.57
CA THR A 878 44.08 23.73 -2.25
C THR A 878 45.47 23.83 -1.61
N THR A 879 46.19 22.73 -1.61
CA THR A 879 47.58 22.63 -1.17
C THR A 879 48.45 21.94 -2.22
N SER A 880 47.93 21.73 -3.43
CA SER A 880 48.67 21.14 -4.56
C SER A 880 49.66 22.14 -5.16
N VAL A 881 50.87 21.67 -5.45
CA VAL A 881 51.98 22.44 -6.05
C VAL A 881 51.75 22.76 -7.54
N ASP A 882 50.84 22.06 -8.22
CA ASP A 882 50.55 22.22 -9.65
C ASP A 882 49.46 23.25 -9.97
N ALA A 883 48.91 23.94 -8.95
CA ALA A 883 47.93 25.03 -9.13
C ALA A 883 48.38 26.15 -10.08
N ALA A 884 49.69 26.30 -10.30
CA ALA A 884 50.27 27.30 -11.20
C ALA A 884 50.15 26.97 -12.71
N ARG A 885 49.64 25.79 -13.09
CA ARG A 885 49.56 25.32 -14.49
C ARG A 885 48.26 25.68 -15.23
N TYR A 886 47.21 26.10 -14.52
CA TYR A 886 45.92 26.43 -15.14
C TYR A 886 45.99 27.79 -15.86
N VAL A 887 45.79 27.78 -17.17
CA VAL A 887 45.93 28.96 -18.04
C VAL A 887 44.58 29.68 -18.16
N GLY A 888 44.55 31.01 -17.99
CA GLY A 888 43.49 31.87 -18.54
C GLY A 888 42.55 32.57 -17.55
N MET A 889 42.58 32.28 -16.25
CA MET A 889 41.85 33.07 -15.24
C MET A 889 42.72 33.18 -13.98
N TRP A 890 42.90 34.40 -13.46
CA TRP A 890 43.44 34.63 -12.12
C TRP A 890 42.42 34.11 -11.09
N SER A 891 42.33 32.80 -10.88
CA SER A 891 41.41 32.20 -9.91
C SER A 891 42.20 31.71 -8.71
N PRO A 892 41.96 32.23 -7.49
CA PRO A 892 42.41 31.56 -6.29
C PRO A 892 41.74 30.20 -6.24
N THR A 893 42.54 29.15 -6.18
CA THR A 893 42.15 27.74 -6.02
C THR A 893 41.51 27.40 -4.67
N ASN A 894 41.15 28.43 -3.88
CA ASN A 894 40.57 28.30 -2.55
C ASN A 894 39.12 28.75 -2.59
N VAL A 895 38.23 27.96 -2.01
CA VAL A 895 36.80 28.29 -1.92
C VAL A 895 36.47 28.63 -0.48
N THR A 896 35.92 29.83 -0.26
CA THR A 896 35.43 30.25 1.07
C THR A 896 33.92 30.06 1.09
N VAL A 897 33.43 29.19 1.99
CA VAL A 897 32.01 28.94 2.18
C VAL A 897 31.53 29.65 3.44
N SER A 898 30.47 30.45 3.33
CA SER A 898 29.84 31.09 4.49
C SER A 898 28.70 30.25 5.07
N LEU A 899 28.63 30.13 6.39
CA LEU A 899 27.48 29.57 7.12
C LEU A 899 26.99 30.59 8.14
N THR A 900 25.72 30.96 8.03
CA THR A 900 25.04 31.81 9.02
C THR A 900 24.21 30.94 9.96
N VAL A 901 24.31 31.18 11.27
CA VAL A 901 23.52 30.49 12.29
C VAL A 901 22.67 31.45 13.11
N ASP A 902 21.46 31.02 13.44
CA ASP A 902 20.54 31.69 14.36
C ASP A 902 20.55 30.95 15.70
N PRO A 903 21.18 31.50 16.75
CA PRO A 903 21.33 30.80 18.03
C PRO A 903 20.06 30.81 18.88
N CYS A 904 18.98 31.45 18.42
CA CYS A 904 17.84 31.77 19.25
C CYS A 904 17.17 30.51 19.84
N THR A 905 16.63 30.67 21.03
CA THR A 905 15.86 29.65 21.76
C THR A 905 14.56 30.25 22.26
N LEU A 906 13.56 29.40 22.46
CA LEU A 906 12.29 29.74 23.08
C LEU A 906 12.09 28.82 24.28
N SER A 907 11.86 29.44 25.44
CA SER A 907 11.44 28.72 26.65
C SER A 907 9.92 28.66 26.72
N PRO A 908 9.34 27.51 27.15
CA PRO A 908 7.90 27.42 27.38
C PRO A 908 7.43 28.49 28.36
N SER A 909 6.30 29.12 28.06
CA SER A 909 5.66 30.12 28.91
C SER A 909 4.14 30.14 28.69
N SER A 910 3.41 30.99 29.43
CA SER A 910 1.98 31.18 29.19
C SER A 910 1.67 31.74 27.80
N SER A 911 2.61 32.46 27.17
CA SER A 911 2.45 33.03 25.83
C SER A 911 2.98 32.13 24.72
N VAL A 912 3.90 31.20 25.03
CA VAL A 912 4.49 30.24 24.09
C VAL A 912 4.42 28.83 24.67
N PRO A 913 3.33 28.09 24.40
CA PRO A 913 3.15 26.73 24.91
C PRO A 913 4.20 25.74 24.36
N ASN A 914 4.44 24.67 25.12
CA ASN A 914 5.19 23.50 24.65
C ASN A 914 4.53 22.91 23.39
N GLY A 915 5.33 22.45 22.43
CA GLY A 915 4.84 21.92 21.16
C GLY A 915 4.53 22.97 20.08
N THR A 916 4.63 24.27 20.38
CA THR A 916 4.49 25.35 19.38
C THR A 916 5.59 25.23 18.32
N PHE A 917 5.23 25.25 17.04
CA PHE A 917 6.20 25.16 15.94
C PHE A 917 6.95 26.47 15.72
N VAL A 918 8.24 26.39 15.36
CA VAL A 918 9.09 27.56 15.15
C VAL A 918 9.55 27.59 13.70
N ALA A 919 9.30 28.69 13.01
CA ALA A 919 9.70 28.85 11.61
C ALA A 919 11.21 28.75 11.44
N SER A 920 11.64 28.10 10.35
CA SER A 920 13.04 28.03 9.96
C SER A 920 13.59 29.44 9.69
N SER A 921 14.77 29.75 10.20
CA SER A 921 15.43 31.03 9.89
C SER A 921 15.90 31.11 8.43
N ALA A 922 16.06 29.97 7.75
CA ALA A 922 16.40 29.92 6.33
C ALA A 922 15.18 30.18 5.44
N ASP A 923 14.08 29.47 5.67
CA ASP A 923 12.88 29.57 4.82
C ASP A 923 11.99 30.76 5.21
N GLY A 924 11.95 31.09 6.50
CA GLY A 924 10.93 31.98 7.08
C GLY A 924 9.54 31.37 7.08
N SER A 925 9.45 30.05 6.91
CA SER A 925 8.23 29.25 6.79
C SER A 925 8.17 28.21 7.90
N VAL A 926 6.97 27.73 8.20
CA VAL A 926 6.75 26.65 9.17
C VAL A 926 5.98 25.51 8.50
N SER A 927 6.42 24.28 8.76
CA SER A 927 5.85 23.03 8.23
C SER A 927 5.45 22.16 9.41
N MET A 928 4.19 21.74 9.45
CA MET A 928 3.58 21.14 10.64
C MET A 928 2.80 19.90 10.24
N LEU A 929 3.17 18.72 10.76
CA LEU A 929 2.43 17.49 10.49
C LEU A 929 1.10 17.50 11.24
N ALA A 930 0.07 16.93 10.63
CA ALA A 930 -1.27 16.87 11.21
C ALA A 930 -1.33 16.04 12.51
N GLU A 931 -0.48 15.01 12.63
CA GLU A 931 -0.37 14.18 13.85
C GLU A 931 0.08 14.97 15.08
N HIS A 932 0.79 16.09 14.87
CA HIS A 932 1.34 16.95 15.92
C HIS A 932 0.50 18.20 16.17
N ALA A 933 -0.67 18.30 15.54
CA ALA A 933 -1.63 19.37 15.80
C ALA A 933 -2.30 19.21 17.16
N ILE A 934 -2.81 20.32 17.70
CA ILE A 934 -3.69 20.30 18.85
C ILE A 934 -5.07 19.84 18.38
N VAL A 935 -5.50 18.66 18.84
CA VAL A 935 -6.82 18.10 18.52
C VAL A 935 -7.88 18.78 19.40
N GLU A 936 -8.78 19.52 18.77
CA GLU A 936 -9.95 20.08 19.43
C GLU A 936 -11.18 19.18 19.16
N PRO A 937 -11.74 18.51 20.18
CA PRO A 937 -12.91 17.65 19.98
C PRO A 937 -14.15 18.46 19.59
N ALA A 938 -15.17 17.77 19.07
CA ALA A 938 -16.44 18.42 18.73
C ALA A 938 -17.05 19.13 19.94
N ARG A 939 -17.35 20.43 19.79
CA ARG A 939 -17.90 21.27 20.88
C ARG A 939 -19.33 20.90 21.22
N ASN A 940 -20.07 20.28 20.30
CA ASN A 940 -21.40 19.74 20.53
C ASN A 940 -21.54 18.32 19.95
N ALA A 941 -20.98 17.33 20.65
CA ALA A 941 -20.95 15.93 20.21
C ALA A 941 -22.36 15.32 19.97
N SER A 942 -23.40 15.81 20.66
CA SER A 942 -24.78 15.34 20.47
C SER A 942 -25.39 15.82 19.15
N ALA A 943 -24.98 16.99 18.65
CA ALA A 943 -25.45 17.54 17.38
C ALA A 943 -24.61 17.07 16.18
N THR A 944 -23.32 16.78 16.41
CA THR A 944 -22.37 16.29 15.40
C THR A 944 -21.56 15.13 15.96
N PRO A 945 -22.02 13.88 15.81
CA PRO A 945 -21.35 12.69 16.35
C PRO A 945 -20.15 12.32 15.46
N THR A 946 -19.15 13.18 15.42
CA THR A 946 -17.94 13.06 14.61
C THR A 946 -16.70 13.24 15.47
N TYR A 947 -15.65 12.50 15.17
CA TYR A 947 -14.35 12.61 15.84
C TYR A 947 -13.21 12.55 14.82
N LEU A 948 -12.02 13.00 15.26
CA LEU A 948 -10.80 12.96 14.48
C LEU A 948 -10.05 11.66 14.80
N GLU A 949 -9.70 10.90 13.76
CA GLU A 949 -8.96 9.66 13.85
C GLU A 949 -7.54 9.87 13.29
N HIS A 950 -6.54 9.42 14.04
CA HIS A 950 -5.15 9.42 13.60
C HIS A 950 -4.84 8.19 12.73
N LEU A 951 -4.16 8.40 11.60
CA LEU A 951 -3.81 7.37 10.62
C LEU A 951 -2.29 7.18 10.57
N PRO A 952 -1.72 6.29 11.41
CA PRO A 952 -0.27 6.06 11.43
C PRO A 952 0.18 5.34 10.15
N GLY A 953 1.28 5.80 9.55
CA GLY A 953 1.84 5.24 8.31
C GLY A 953 1.05 5.60 7.05
N TYR A 954 0.13 6.57 7.10
CA TYR A 954 -0.72 6.94 5.95
C TYR A 954 0.00 7.81 4.93
N GLY A 955 -0.35 7.62 3.66
CA GLY A 955 -0.07 8.58 2.59
C GLY A 955 1.41 8.83 2.30
N LEU A 956 1.71 10.02 1.81
CA LEU A 956 3.06 10.40 1.37
C LEU A 956 4.03 10.56 2.55
N LEU A 957 3.55 11.13 3.66
CA LEU A 957 4.39 11.60 4.75
C LEU A 957 4.48 10.61 5.93
N GLY A 958 3.58 9.62 6.01
CA GLY A 958 3.61 8.57 7.03
C GLY A 958 2.73 8.82 8.25
N SER A 959 1.87 9.84 8.20
CA SER A 959 0.89 10.14 9.22
C SER A 959 -0.20 11.01 8.63
N ALA A 960 -1.45 10.82 9.03
CA ALA A 960 -2.54 11.72 8.67
C ALA A 960 -3.62 11.77 9.75
N VAL A 961 -4.57 12.69 9.59
CA VAL A 961 -5.78 12.75 10.40
C VAL A 961 -7.00 12.82 9.50
N THR A 962 -8.03 12.02 9.79
CA THR A 962 -9.32 12.02 9.09
C THR A 962 -10.49 12.22 10.05
N VAL A 963 -11.69 12.42 9.51
CA VAL A 963 -12.93 12.56 10.27
C VAL A 963 -13.80 11.31 10.12
N LEU A 964 -14.20 10.72 11.24
CA LEU A 964 -15.11 9.57 11.31
C LEU A 964 -16.41 9.90 12.07
N PRO A 965 -17.51 9.17 11.82
CA PRO A 965 -17.66 8.15 10.78
C PRO A 965 -17.83 8.78 9.38
N PRO A 966 -17.46 8.07 8.30
CA PRO A 966 -17.58 8.57 6.93
C PRO A 966 -19.04 8.68 6.44
N THR A 967 -20.01 8.28 7.24
CA THR A 967 -21.44 8.42 6.96
C THR A 967 -22.05 9.68 7.57
N ALA A 968 -21.30 10.43 8.38
CA ALA A 968 -21.80 11.66 9.00
C ALA A 968 -22.21 12.72 7.96
N GLY A 969 -23.14 13.59 8.35
CA GLY A 969 -23.55 14.76 7.56
C GLY A 969 -22.49 15.86 7.51
N SER A 970 -22.80 16.96 6.83
CA SER A 970 -21.94 18.15 6.82
C SER A 970 -21.78 18.70 8.25
N ILE A 971 -20.57 19.12 8.58
CA ILE A 971 -20.16 19.51 9.93
C ILE A 971 -20.16 21.04 10.02
N PRO A 972 -20.94 21.66 10.93
CA PRO A 972 -20.94 23.10 11.09
C PRO A 972 -19.62 23.62 11.67
N ILE A 973 -19.14 24.74 11.12
CA ILE A 973 -18.00 25.49 11.65
C ILE A 973 -18.29 25.87 13.11
N THR A 974 -17.28 25.79 13.98
CA THR A 974 -17.36 26.05 15.43
C THR A 974 -18.11 25.02 16.29
N ALA A 975 -18.86 24.08 15.69
CA ALA A 975 -19.53 23.00 16.43
C ALA A 975 -18.80 21.65 16.31
N GLY A 976 -18.22 21.37 15.14
CA GLY A 976 -17.45 20.16 14.86
C GLY A 976 -16.06 20.12 15.51
N PRO A 977 -15.32 19.02 15.31
CA PRO A 977 -13.92 18.93 15.71
C PRO A 977 -13.02 19.79 14.80
N SER A 978 -11.83 20.13 15.27
CA SER A 978 -10.84 20.88 14.47
C SER A 978 -9.41 20.54 14.88
N LEU A 979 -8.46 20.91 14.02
CA LEU A 979 -7.03 20.87 14.34
C LEU A 979 -6.47 22.28 14.42
N ALA A 980 -5.81 22.60 15.51
CA ALA A 980 -5.12 23.88 15.71
C ALA A 980 -3.59 23.69 15.64
N PHE A 981 -2.95 24.54 14.86
CA PHE A 981 -1.52 24.53 14.59
C PHE A 981 -0.92 25.83 15.13
N ASP A 982 -0.30 25.76 16.30
CA ASP A 982 0.36 26.89 16.94
C ASP A 982 1.77 27.07 16.39
N PHE A 983 2.11 28.27 15.92
CA PHE A 983 3.42 28.57 15.35
C PHE A 983 3.96 29.95 15.71
N ILE A 984 5.27 30.13 15.56
CA ILE A 984 5.98 31.40 15.74
C ILE A 984 6.87 31.66 14.54
N LEU A 985 6.84 32.91 14.04
CA LEU A 985 7.78 33.39 13.03
C LEU A 985 8.97 34.02 13.73
N ALA A 986 10.15 33.47 13.52
CA ALA A 986 11.41 34.02 14.01
C ALA A 986 11.90 35.19 13.12
N SER A 987 11.03 36.13 12.75
CA SER A 987 11.31 37.26 11.84
C SER A 987 11.16 38.61 12.54
N ALA A 988 11.90 39.63 12.11
CA ALA A 988 11.77 41.02 12.57
C ALA A 988 10.49 41.74 12.09
N SER A 989 9.62 41.04 11.34
CA SER A 989 8.33 41.55 10.85
C SER A 989 7.18 40.63 11.25
N SER A 990 6.00 41.20 11.50
CA SER A 990 4.77 40.47 11.80
C SER A 990 3.84 40.55 10.59
N PRO A 991 3.97 39.65 9.60
CA PRO A 991 3.13 39.67 8.40
C PRO A 991 1.67 39.41 8.78
N ALA A 992 0.76 40.19 8.18
CA ALA A 992 -0.70 40.03 8.34
C ALA A 992 -1.32 39.09 7.30
N ALA A 993 -0.51 38.56 6.38
CA ALA A 993 -0.93 37.76 5.23
C ALA A 993 -0.04 36.54 5.05
N PHE A 994 -0.67 35.37 4.91
CA PHE A 994 0.01 34.09 4.79
C PHE A 994 -0.53 33.26 3.63
N ASN A 995 0.35 32.61 2.90
CA ASN A 995 0.00 31.47 2.05
C ASN A 995 0.00 30.23 2.94
N VAL A 996 -1.17 29.63 3.12
CA VAL A 996 -1.35 28.39 3.89
C VAL A 996 -1.61 27.25 2.92
N THR A 997 -0.67 26.32 2.82
CA THR A 997 -0.75 25.16 1.93
C THR A 997 -1.09 23.91 2.72
N LEU A 998 -2.24 23.32 2.44
CA LEU A 998 -2.63 22.01 2.98
C LEU A 998 -2.15 20.89 2.06
N TRP A 999 -1.61 19.85 2.66
CA TRP A 999 -1.22 18.59 2.02
C TRP A 999 -2.26 17.55 2.41
N LEU A 1000 -3.18 17.29 1.50
CA LEU A 1000 -4.29 16.36 1.66
C LEU A 1000 -3.97 15.07 0.90
N SER A 1001 -4.52 13.94 1.36
CA SER A 1001 -4.57 12.71 0.55
C SER A 1001 -5.13 13.01 -0.86
N PRO A 1002 -4.82 12.22 -1.90
CA PRO A 1002 -5.47 12.30 -3.22
C PRO A 1002 -7.00 12.14 -3.11
N ILE A 1003 -7.69 13.23 -2.82
CA ILE A 1003 -9.14 13.24 -2.62
C ILE A 1003 -9.86 13.63 -3.91
N LEU A 1004 -10.99 12.94 -4.15
CA LEU A 1004 -12.01 13.26 -5.14
C LEU A 1004 -13.31 13.66 -4.44
N ASN A 1005 -14.17 14.41 -5.13
CA ASN A 1005 -15.56 14.52 -4.70
C ASN A 1005 -16.24 13.17 -4.98
N TYR A 1006 -16.67 12.47 -3.94
CA TYR A 1006 -17.29 11.14 -4.07
C TYR A 1006 -18.72 11.08 -3.54
N ARG A 1007 -19.28 12.19 -3.06
CA ARG A 1007 -20.70 12.29 -2.64
C ARG A 1007 -21.47 13.24 -3.54
N ASP A 1008 -22.64 12.81 -3.97
CA ASP A 1008 -23.53 13.61 -4.81
C ASP A 1008 -24.00 14.88 -4.10
N GLN A 1009 -23.95 16.02 -4.80
CA GLN A 1009 -24.36 17.35 -4.31
C GLN A 1009 -23.69 17.80 -2.99
N ARG A 1010 -22.57 17.16 -2.59
CA ARG A 1010 -21.91 17.43 -1.32
C ARG A 1010 -20.38 17.38 -1.49
N PRO A 1011 -19.80 18.39 -2.17
CA PRO A 1011 -18.36 18.44 -2.40
C PRO A 1011 -17.61 18.51 -1.07
N LEU A 1012 -16.40 17.94 -1.04
CA LEU A 1012 -15.52 18.04 0.11
C LEU A 1012 -15.16 19.49 0.36
N ARG A 1013 -15.25 19.93 1.63
CA ARG A 1013 -15.03 21.32 2.03
C ARG A 1013 -14.37 21.39 3.40
N TYR A 1014 -13.48 22.35 3.58
CA TYR A 1014 -12.93 22.73 4.88
C TYR A 1014 -12.96 24.24 5.06
N ALA A 1015 -12.73 24.72 6.27
CA ALA A 1015 -12.42 26.12 6.53
C ALA A 1015 -11.06 26.25 7.21
N LEU A 1016 -10.33 27.31 6.83
CA LEU A 1016 -9.12 27.74 7.52
C LEU A 1016 -9.40 29.03 8.26
N GLU A 1017 -8.79 29.19 9.42
CA GLU A 1017 -8.94 30.37 10.27
C GLU A 1017 -7.60 30.70 10.91
N LEU A 1018 -7.27 31.98 10.98
CA LEU A 1018 -6.05 32.50 11.58
C LEU A 1018 -6.38 33.17 12.92
N ASP A 1019 -5.64 32.82 13.98
CA ASP A 1019 -5.69 33.38 15.34
C ASP A 1019 -7.05 33.43 16.03
N ASN A 1020 -7.97 32.52 15.70
CA ASN A 1020 -9.36 32.58 16.18
C ASN A 1020 -10.10 33.84 15.73
N ASP A 1021 -9.66 34.49 14.64
CA ASP A 1021 -10.32 35.65 14.04
C ASP A 1021 -11.35 35.19 13.00
N PRO A 1022 -12.67 35.25 13.25
CA PRO A 1022 -13.67 34.85 12.28
C PRO A 1022 -13.59 35.65 10.97
N ALA A 1023 -13.03 36.87 10.98
CA ALA A 1023 -12.85 37.68 9.78
C ALA A 1023 -11.72 37.14 8.86
N SER A 1024 -10.79 36.35 9.40
CA SER A 1024 -9.75 35.67 8.63
C SER A 1024 -10.21 34.37 7.97
N ARG A 1025 -11.43 33.92 8.29
CA ARG A 1025 -11.90 32.59 7.95
C ARG A 1025 -12.19 32.48 6.46
N VAL A 1026 -11.61 31.47 5.83
CA VAL A 1026 -11.84 31.16 4.41
C VAL A 1026 -12.32 29.72 4.28
N GLN A 1027 -13.46 29.54 3.63
CA GLN A 1027 -13.96 28.21 3.26
C GLN A 1027 -13.36 27.81 1.91
N VAL A 1028 -12.90 26.56 1.79
CA VAL A 1028 -12.15 26.07 0.65
C VAL A 1028 -12.75 24.75 0.15
N THR A 1029 -12.82 24.63 -1.17
CA THR A 1029 -13.17 23.40 -1.91
C THR A 1029 -11.89 22.85 -2.55
N PRO A 1030 -11.25 21.82 -1.96
CA PRO A 1030 -9.98 21.29 -2.46
C PRO A 1030 -10.08 20.67 -3.86
N VAL A 1031 -11.26 20.18 -4.21
CA VAL A 1031 -11.62 19.76 -5.57
C VAL A 1031 -12.60 20.79 -6.11
N PRO A 1032 -12.38 21.36 -7.31
CA PRO A 1032 -13.26 22.38 -7.86
C PRO A 1032 -14.74 21.92 -7.92
N ASP A 1033 -15.67 22.82 -7.57
CA ASP A 1033 -17.11 22.51 -7.43
C ASP A 1033 -17.79 22.07 -8.73
N ASN A 1034 -17.19 22.38 -9.89
CA ASN A 1034 -17.69 21.96 -11.19
C ASN A 1034 -17.33 20.50 -11.54
N ILE A 1035 -16.57 19.80 -10.70
CA ILE A 1035 -16.20 18.40 -10.90
C ILE A 1035 -17.27 17.51 -10.27
N THR A 1036 -18.07 16.88 -11.14
CA THR A 1036 -19.11 15.94 -10.75
C THR A 1036 -18.49 14.70 -10.10
N PRO A 1037 -19.10 14.14 -9.04
CA PRO A 1037 -18.58 12.93 -8.41
C PRO A 1037 -18.35 11.77 -9.37
N GLY A 1038 -17.17 11.19 -9.23
CA GLY A 1038 -16.53 10.20 -10.10
C GLY A 1038 -16.20 10.64 -11.51
N THR A 1039 -15.96 11.94 -11.70
CA THR A 1039 -15.10 12.45 -12.78
C THR A 1039 -13.76 12.89 -12.21
N ASN A 1040 -12.70 12.80 -13.01
CA ASN A 1040 -11.36 13.24 -12.61
C ASN A 1040 -11.22 14.74 -12.88
N SER A 1041 -10.62 15.48 -11.95
CA SER A 1041 -10.21 16.86 -12.21
C SER A 1041 -9.02 16.89 -13.18
N ALA A 1042 -8.79 18.02 -13.85
CA ALA A 1042 -7.73 18.14 -14.86
C ALA A 1042 -6.32 17.90 -14.30
N ASP A 1043 -6.12 18.18 -13.00
CA ASP A 1043 -4.88 17.95 -12.26
C ASP A 1043 -4.75 16.53 -11.69
N TRP A 1044 -5.77 15.66 -11.84
CA TRP A 1044 -5.81 14.36 -11.15
C TRP A 1044 -4.59 13.48 -11.39
N GLY A 1045 -4.13 13.41 -12.64
CA GLY A 1045 -2.92 12.64 -12.99
C GLY A 1045 -1.68 13.10 -12.21
N ASN A 1046 -1.55 14.40 -11.94
CA ASN A 1046 -0.45 14.93 -11.14
C ASN A 1046 -0.65 14.65 -9.64
N VAL A 1047 -1.89 14.80 -9.15
CA VAL A 1047 -2.25 14.55 -7.74
C VAL A 1047 -2.00 13.10 -7.36
N VAL A 1048 -2.45 12.15 -8.19
CA VAL A 1048 -2.32 10.72 -7.91
C VAL A 1048 -0.88 10.23 -8.10
N SER A 1049 -0.14 10.77 -9.07
CA SER A 1049 1.29 10.45 -9.26
C SER A 1049 2.16 10.93 -8.10
N ALA A 1050 1.81 12.08 -7.52
CA ALA A 1050 2.49 12.65 -6.35
C ALA A 1050 2.00 12.07 -5.02
N ASN A 1051 0.93 11.25 -5.05
CA ASN A 1051 0.21 10.75 -3.88
C ASN A 1051 -0.17 11.86 -2.87
N ILE A 1052 -0.45 13.07 -3.36
CA ILE A 1052 -0.84 14.19 -2.52
C ILE A 1052 -1.58 15.27 -3.32
N ARG A 1053 -2.64 15.83 -2.75
CA ARG A 1053 -3.29 17.05 -3.23
C ARG A 1053 -2.84 18.24 -2.39
N ARG A 1054 -2.18 19.21 -3.04
CA ARG A 1054 -1.74 20.46 -2.39
C ARG A 1054 -2.72 21.58 -2.70
N VAL A 1055 -3.21 22.27 -1.67
CA VAL A 1055 -4.15 23.38 -1.82
C VAL A 1055 -3.64 24.58 -1.03
N THR A 1056 -3.22 25.63 -1.73
CA THR A 1056 -2.75 26.88 -1.14
C THR A 1056 -3.88 27.88 -1.03
N THR A 1057 -4.10 28.42 0.17
CA THR A 1057 -5.11 29.44 0.47
C THR A 1057 -4.43 30.63 1.12
N MET A 1058 -4.72 31.83 0.63
CA MET A 1058 -4.23 33.06 1.23
C MET A 1058 -5.13 33.45 2.41
N LEU A 1059 -4.57 33.55 3.61
CA LEU A 1059 -5.26 34.03 4.80
C LEU A 1059 -4.77 35.42 5.17
N HIS A 1060 -5.70 36.27 5.60
CA HIS A 1060 -5.42 37.61 6.09
C HIS A 1060 -6.09 37.80 7.44
N THR A 1061 -5.46 38.55 8.33
CA THR A 1061 -6.11 39.03 9.55
C THR A 1061 -5.93 40.53 9.68
N ASN A 1062 -6.95 41.17 10.28
CA ASN A 1062 -6.87 42.57 10.68
C ASN A 1062 -6.28 42.73 12.09
N GLN A 1063 -5.96 41.62 12.78
CA GLN A 1063 -5.35 41.65 14.09
C GLN A 1063 -3.86 41.95 13.98
N THR A 1064 -3.42 43.00 14.67
CA THR A 1064 -1.99 43.29 14.86
C THR A 1064 -1.46 42.48 16.03
N VAL A 1065 -0.52 41.58 15.76
CA VAL A 1065 0.15 40.79 16.80
C VAL A 1065 1.63 41.16 16.83
N GLY A 1066 2.20 41.24 18.04
CA GLY A 1066 3.60 41.58 18.25
C GLY A 1066 4.57 40.63 17.53
N VAL A 1067 5.77 41.12 17.23
CA VAL A 1067 6.85 40.33 16.64
C VAL A 1067 7.17 39.14 17.55
N GLY A 1068 7.31 37.94 16.95
CA GLY A 1068 7.64 36.72 17.68
C GLY A 1068 6.51 36.18 18.58
N ALA A 1069 5.30 36.73 18.48
CA ALA A 1069 4.15 36.19 19.20
C ALA A 1069 3.64 34.89 18.57
N LYS A 1070 3.00 34.05 19.40
CA LYS A 1070 2.29 32.85 18.96
C LYS A 1070 1.14 33.21 18.02
N ARG A 1071 1.05 32.47 16.93
CA ARG A 1071 0.00 32.52 15.92
C ARG A 1071 -0.65 31.14 15.85
N THR A 1072 -1.89 31.07 15.36
CA THR A 1072 -2.58 29.78 15.21
C THR A 1072 -3.24 29.71 13.85
N VAL A 1073 -2.96 28.67 13.06
CA VAL A 1073 -3.84 28.28 11.94
C VAL A 1073 -4.74 27.16 12.42
N ARG A 1074 -6.05 27.29 12.22
CA ARG A 1074 -7.02 26.25 12.54
C ARG A 1074 -7.65 25.70 11.28
N TRP A 1075 -7.74 24.38 11.21
CA TRP A 1075 -8.42 23.63 10.15
C TRP A 1075 -9.72 23.03 10.67
N TRP A 1076 -10.82 23.42 10.04
CA TRP A 1076 -12.17 22.91 10.29
C TRP A 1076 -12.60 22.00 9.14
N PRO A 1077 -12.58 20.67 9.28
CA PRO A 1077 -13.17 19.80 8.28
C PRO A 1077 -14.69 19.94 8.31
N LEU A 1078 -15.29 20.28 7.16
CA LEU A 1078 -16.76 20.46 7.05
C LEU A 1078 -17.44 19.22 6.47
N GLU A 1079 -16.67 18.27 5.97
CA GLU A 1079 -17.17 17.03 5.38
C GLU A 1079 -16.26 15.85 5.80
N PRO A 1080 -16.83 14.70 6.20
CA PRO A 1080 -16.05 13.47 6.34
C PRO A 1080 -15.48 13.03 4.98
N GLY A 1081 -14.28 12.46 4.95
CA GLY A 1081 -13.56 12.15 3.71
C GLY A 1081 -12.33 12.99 3.43
N LEU A 1082 -12.14 14.05 4.21
CA LEU A 1082 -10.90 14.80 4.20
C LEU A 1082 -9.86 14.05 5.03
N VAL A 1083 -8.67 13.88 4.46
CA VAL A 1083 -7.51 13.30 5.14
C VAL A 1083 -6.36 14.30 5.01
N LEU A 1084 -5.91 14.85 6.14
CA LEU A 1084 -4.87 15.88 6.20
C LEU A 1084 -3.56 15.27 6.70
N GLU A 1085 -2.47 15.46 5.95
CA GLU A 1085 -1.13 15.00 6.34
C GLU A 1085 -0.28 16.13 6.94
N LYS A 1086 -0.32 17.33 6.34
CA LYS A 1086 0.58 18.45 6.71
C LYS A 1086 -0.02 19.81 6.37
N VAL A 1087 0.36 20.83 7.16
CA VAL A 1087 0.08 22.25 6.90
C VAL A 1087 1.41 23.00 6.81
N VAL A 1088 1.59 23.77 5.73
CA VAL A 1088 2.75 24.66 5.55
C VAL A 1088 2.25 26.11 5.53
N VAL A 1089 2.87 26.98 6.32
CA VAL A 1089 2.53 28.41 6.40
C VAL A 1089 3.73 29.24 5.97
N GLU A 1090 3.52 30.08 4.96
CA GLU A 1090 4.57 30.88 4.32
C GLU A 1090 4.13 32.36 4.25
N PRO A 1091 5.02 33.33 4.51
CA PRO A 1091 4.73 34.74 4.26
C PRO A 1091 4.43 35.01 2.77
N GLN A 1092 3.48 35.89 2.45
CA GLN A 1092 2.95 36.12 1.09
C GLN A 1092 3.98 36.23 -0.06
N ARG A 1093 5.20 36.71 0.20
CA ARG A 1093 6.25 36.93 -0.81
C ARG A 1093 7.35 35.87 -0.85
N LYS A 1094 7.19 34.78 -0.08
CA LYS A 1094 8.14 33.67 -0.03
C LYS A 1094 7.40 32.38 -0.35
N MET A 1095 7.96 31.59 -1.26
CA MET A 1095 7.56 30.21 -1.46
C MET A 1095 8.82 29.35 -1.40
N SER A 1096 8.73 28.27 -0.64
CA SER A 1096 9.83 27.35 -0.40
C SER A 1096 10.12 26.52 -1.65
N ALA A 1097 11.33 25.97 -1.73
CA ALA A 1097 11.70 25.10 -2.83
C ALA A 1097 10.77 23.88 -2.91
N LEU A 1098 10.34 23.54 -4.12
CA LEU A 1098 9.48 22.38 -4.37
C LEU A 1098 10.33 21.10 -4.32
N THR A 1099 10.16 20.31 -3.27
CA THR A 1099 10.60 18.91 -3.20
C THR A 1099 9.39 17.97 -3.14
N SER A 1100 9.61 16.66 -3.27
CA SER A 1100 8.52 15.69 -3.30
C SER A 1100 7.82 15.56 -1.95
N LEU A 1101 8.58 15.55 -0.84
CA LEU A 1101 8.07 15.51 0.54
C LEU A 1101 7.77 16.90 1.12
N GLY A 1102 8.11 17.96 0.36
CA GLY A 1102 8.03 19.35 0.77
C GLY A 1102 8.99 19.69 1.92
N LEU A 1103 8.70 20.80 2.60
CA LEU A 1103 9.47 21.20 3.78
C LEU A 1103 9.42 20.10 4.86
N PRO A 1104 10.58 19.70 5.43
CA PRO A 1104 10.63 18.92 6.65
C PRO A 1104 9.84 19.58 7.78
N GLU A 1105 9.35 18.80 8.73
CA GLU A 1105 8.62 19.35 9.88
C GLU A 1105 9.51 20.30 10.70
N SER A 1106 8.99 21.48 11.03
CA SER A 1106 9.71 22.46 11.82
C SER A 1106 9.87 22.02 13.29
N GLY A 1107 10.97 22.41 13.92
CA GLY A 1107 11.22 22.17 15.33
C GLY A 1107 10.15 22.82 16.22
N ARG A 1108 9.94 22.24 17.40
CA ARG A 1108 8.91 22.66 18.36
C ARG A 1108 9.52 23.12 19.67
N VAL A 1109 8.92 24.14 20.28
CA VAL A 1109 9.31 24.63 21.60
C VAL A 1109 9.22 23.50 22.63
N GLY A 1110 10.27 23.34 23.44
CA GLY A 1110 10.37 22.30 24.48
C GLY A 1110 10.65 20.88 23.99
N MET A 1111 10.90 20.70 22.68
CA MET A 1111 11.24 19.42 22.05
C MET A 1111 12.62 19.42 21.37
N VAL A 1112 13.33 20.55 21.40
CA VAL A 1112 14.66 20.79 20.81
C VAL A 1112 15.66 21.09 21.91
#